data_AF-A0A7X7ZK62-F1
#
_entry.id   AF-A0A7X7ZK62-F1
#
_cell.length_a   1.000
_cell.length_b   1.000
_cell.length_c   1.000
_cell.angle_alpha   90.00
_cell.angle_beta   90.00
_cell.angle_gamma   90.00
#
_symmetry.space_group_name_H-M   'P 1'
#
loop_
_entity.id
_entity.type
_entity.pdbx_description
1 polymer ?
#
loop_
_entity_poly.entity_id
_entity_poly.type
_entity_poly.pdbx_seq_one_letter_code
_entity_poly.pdbx_strand_id
1 'polypeptide(L)'
;MKKIATLALAAAVAAGLIVLTPGQAQTTTPTCDIVAGPRILGYLGGPGSDSYLSEKNNVENDISLQAIRLRGLGANFYGTSNYPVTSNYRMTAASADFNLDGLDDLVQGGRDCDNHNYVAGDTNLSIHICRGVDPMDTNRFLFDAGFYINYYATIPGGTYEMIGLAAGDYDRDGDPDFATLDWNGTVWIFWNRFIEDSQSPGAVPHFDSVPTPILPGAAANSNVTRDNYGQYGTSTSHWRWETNLASGDLDNDGDLDIFVAVPTNWYRWGQVVVFINNGSGVFSRGNAYNPYSTSTSFLYGACGIAVGDYNSDGRLDFITCSVSDSTGGHPDSRLYLYRGDGLGGFTKINARTIAFEYVNSYGFPNFLRGADLDSDGDQDFVLATDGYLSSPLWRGGYVYWYRNEGNETFTKVCIPPSCARVSSSGDSDSGAVGDFDGDGDPDFFVADGNDSMRCYFFMNNTFPIYVPTGTASSRNRFDCSFLDSDQAVISATIYVTETKPANTGIAYYLSNSNTEAGVPRWEGPVTPGVEWNFNAPGNFLRWRAVLSSTNNLVTPSLRRVDLDYKYLTKREYSRTSQTLAMVDVGGGDEKEEILYSASFEFPKWQGHLRSWDVTDLSLAYTRNSEIKDIKTADAVLLRDAGIELNAKSWSARTVYTAHDGQSDGRYNDRIRFAISTITTLDDYLGLGQDSPEVPPLVRFVLGYNDASARERPWKLGDINHSSPQTLLPPNDNVARMGAGYEAFVNDNADRPKVVLVGANDGMLHCFDPVTLEELWGFIPNNLLPKLRRMRYVDPDCGEYVNHEFFVDGTPAIHDVYYGGAWRTVVVCGQGAGWGRNNLCYYFCLDVTDPMNPQPLWEFTDAATIGQTWSTPAIGRLNGTGRWVAVFGSGYDNNTTEVVGNRLYIVDIETGAAVKTIELSENRESSPYGIQNTLPGAPALIDFDSDGYVDAVFIGDMHGRMWRVNLTEAVNRWDGEVIFRDPYKNPIITKPAVEINASETYATLYFGTGGDELAPNSGSYAFYALRAAVDGPASVNWYMGPDAVAASLGISSVAKKGELGQGEKVWADPVVSNHIVYIATLFYSIENLNPCMTLTGSGKIYARYTIGDKVGASALLGQTGETIQSLYTKQKVRSAVVLGEIQAVQQGGQPAINKQKVFIQDYTAPAGEGPEPPSEVLAISVQASKLLIKQWREIYRIIR
;
A
#
# COMPACT_ATOMS: atom_id res chain seq x y z
N MET A 1 55.57 0.20 -51.04
CA MET A 1 54.15 0.35 -50.64
C MET A 1 53.66 -0.74 -49.68
N LYS A 2 53.92 -2.05 -49.87
CA LYS A 2 53.52 -3.08 -48.88
C LYS A 2 54.22 -3.03 -47.51
N LYS A 3 55.42 -2.42 -47.39
CA LYS A 3 56.11 -2.23 -46.10
C LYS A 3 55.64 -1.01 -45.27
N ILE A 4 54.87 -0.09 -45.86
CA ILE A 4 54.33 1.10 -45.14
C ILE A 4 53.00 0.75 -44.46
N ALA A 5 52.21 -0.17 -45.04
CA ALA A 5 50.98 -0.68 -44.43
C ALA A 5 51.22 -1.50 -43.14
N THR A 6 52.37 -2.18 -43.03
CA THR A 6 52.70 -3.00 -41.85
C THR A 6 53.22 -2.16 -40.68
N LEU A 7 53.83 -1.00 -40.94
CA LEU A 7 54.28 -0.08 -39.88
C LEU A 7 53.14 0.80 -39.34
N ALA A 8 52.13 1.15 -40.15
CA ALA A 8 50.93 1.86 -39.68
C ALA A 8 50.05 0.96 -38.79
N LEU A 9 50.00 -0.34 -39.07
CA LEU A 9 49.25 -1.31 -38.25
C LEU A 9 49.93 -1.58 -36.89
N ALA A 10 51.27 -1.52 -36.84
CA ALA A 10 52.02 -1.66 -35.58
C ALA A 10 51.93 -0.41 -34.68
N ALA A 11 51.78 0.78 -35.27
CA ALA A 11 51.59 2.03 -34.53
C ALA A 11 50.19 2.15 -33.91
N ALA A 12 49.15 1.60 -34.55
CA ALA A 12 47.79 1.55 -34.01
C ALA A 12 47.68 0.61 -32.80
N VAL A 13 48.42 -0.51 -32.80
CA VAL A 13 48.45 -1.47 -31.67
C VAL A 13 49.24 -0.93 -30.47
N ALA A 14 50.22 -0.04 -30.69
CA ALA A 14 50.97 0.62 -29.61
C ALA A 14 50.22 1.82 -28.98
N ALA A 15 49.14 2.31 -29.60
CA ALA A 15 48.36 3.46 -29.13
C ALA A 15 47.05 3.09 -28.40
N GLY A 16 46.79 1.81 -28.16
CA GLY A 16 45.61 1.38 -27.39
C GLY A 16 44.25 1.63 -28.08
N LEU A 17 44.21 1.98 -29.36
CA LEU A 17 42.95 2.09 -30.11
C LEU A 17 42.45 0.69 -30.50
N ILE A 18 41.38 0.26 -29.85
CA ILE A 18 40.61 -0.93 -30.20
C ILE A 18 39.84 -0.64 -31.51
N VAL A 19 40.19 -1.37 -32.58
CA VAL A 19 39.42 -1.40 -33.83
C VAL A 19 38.33 -2.46 -33.66
N LEU A 20 37.08 -2.04 -33.52
CA LEU A 20 35.92 -2.92 -33.49
C LEU A 20 35.55 -3.34 -34.92
N THR A 21 35.43 -4.65 -35.18
CA THR A 21 34.85 -5.21 -36.40
C THR A 21 33.33 -5.35 -36.29
N PRO A 22 32.56 -5.33 -37.41
CA PRO A 22 31.11 -5.46 -37.38
C PRO A 22 30.70 -6.84 -36.86
N GLY A 23 29.86 -6.89 -35.83
CA GLY A 23 29.25 -8.14 -35.31
C GLY A 23 29.63 -8.52 -33.87
N GLN A 24 30.53 -7.81 -33.20
CA GLN A 24 30.68 -7.91 -31.75
C GLN A 24 30.16 -6.62 -31.10
N ALA A 25 28.87 -6.63 -30.78
CA ALA A 25 28.34 -5.71 -29.78
C ALA A 25 29.13 -5.87 -28.47
N GLN A 26 29.28 -4.79 -27.71
CA GLN A 26 29.72 -4.85 -26.32
C GLN A 26 28.90 -5.92 -25.60
N THR A 27 29.54 -7.06 -25.35
CA THR A 27 28.98 -8.22 -24.63
C THR A 27 29.59 -8.29 -23.24
N THR A 28 29.84 -7.14 -22.62
CA THR A 28 29.95 -7.09 -21.16
C THR A 28 28.52 -7.20 -20.65
N THR A 29 28.01 -8.43 -20.58
CA THR A 29 26.80 -8.72 -19.81
C THR A 29 27.01 -8.09 -18.44
N PRO A 30 26.15 -7.17 -17.98
CA PRO A 30 26.35 -6.55 -16.69
C PRO A 30 26.38 -7.66 -15.64
N THR A 31 27.46 -7.73 -14.87
CA THR A 31 27.54 -8.64 -13.74
C THR A 31 26.58 -8.15 -12.67
N CYS A 32 25.78 -9.05 -12.11
CA CYS A 32 25.01 -8.71 -10.94
C CYS A 32 25.99 -8.48 -9.78
N ASP A 33 25.97 -7.30 -9.15
CA ASP A 33 26.85 -6.94 -8.03
C ASP A 33 26.37 -7.62 -6.74
N ILE A 34 26.43 -8.95 -6.73
CA ILE A 34 26.00 -9.76 -5.61
C ILE A 34 27.15 -9.87 -4.62
N VAL A 35 26.90 -9.43 -3.38
CA VAL A 35 27.86 -9.55 -2.28
C VAL A 35 27.34 -10.59 -1.29
N ALA A 36 28.20 -11.51 -0.88
CA ALA A 36 27.89 -12.44 0.21
C ALA A 36 28.07 -11.73 1.56
N GLY A 37 27.04 -11.80 2.40
CA GLY A 37 27.09 -11.31 3.77
C GLY A 37 27.78 -12.30 4.73
N PRO A 38 28.17 -11.84 5.94
CA PRO A 38 28.59 -12.75 7.00
C PRO A 38 27.44 -13.64 7.46
N ARG A 39 27.74 -14.87 7.89
CA ARG A 39 26.75 -15.77 8.50
C ARG A 39 26.14 -15.15 9.76
N ILE A 40 24.82 -15.21 9.91
CA ILE A 40 24.10 -14.71 11.09
C ILE A 40 23.46 -15.85 11.87
N LEU A 41 23.38 -15.69 13.19
CA LEU A 41 22.66 -16.60 14.07
C LEU A 41 21.16 -16.26 14.06
N GLY A 42 20.36 -17.19 13.55
CA GLY A 42 18.90 -17.07 13.49
C GLY A 42 18.21 -17.50 14.78
N TYR A 43 18.70 -18.57 15.41
CA TYR A 43 18.17 -19.11 16.67
C TYR A 43 19.16 -20.07 17.33
N LEU A 44 19.20 -20.06 18.66
CA LEU A 44 19.93 -21.03 19.47
C LEU A 44 19.10 -21.37 20.71
N GLY A 45 18.68 -22.62 20.86
CA GLY A 45 17.86 -23.04 22.00
C GLY A 45 18.59 -23.04 23.33
N GLY A 46 17.85 -22.72 24.39
CA GLY A 46 18.34 -22.62 25.77
C GLY A 46 17.74 -21.40 26.51
N PRO A 47 18.16 -21.10 27.74
CA PRO A 47 17.67 -19.94 28.47
C PRO A 47 17.86 -18.63 27.68
N GLY A 48 16.81 -17.82 27.57
CA GLY A 48 16.82 -16.55 26.84
C GLY A 48 16.64 -16.66 25.32
N SER A 49 16.36 -17.85 24.78
CA SER A 49 16.19 -18.03 23.33
C SER A 49 14.88 -17.46 22.76
N ASP A 50 13.94 -17.07 23.62
CA ASP A 50 12.74 -16.33 23.22
C ASP A 50 13.06 -14.93 22.68
N SER A 51 14.18 -14.32 23.08
CA SER A 51 14.64 -13.03 22.52
C SER A 51 14.92 -13.06 21.01
N TYR A 52 15.04 -14.25 20.40
CA TYR A 52 15.24 -14.40 18.95
C TYR A 52 13.92 -14.47 18.18
N LEU A 53 12.81 -14.75 18.87
CA LEU A 53 11.52 -15.07 18.28
C LEU A 53 10.59 -13.86 18.38
N SER A 54 9.86 -13.60 17.30
CA SER A 54 8.80 -12.60 17.28
C SER A 54 7.43 -13.24 17.49
N GLU A 55 7.30 -14.54 17.21
CA GLU A 55 6.03 -15.27 17.24
C GLU A 55 6.29 -16.73 17.62
N LYS A 56 5.46 -17.25 18.52
CA LYS A 56 5.36 -18.66 18.88
C LYS A 56 3.88 -19.03 18.85
N ASN A 57 3.45 -19.73 17.81
CA ASN A 57 2.08 -20.19 17.64
C ASN A 57 2.07 -21.73 17.72
N ASN A 58 1.38 -22.31 18.70
CA ASN A 58 1.30 -23.76 19.01
C ASN A 58 2.66 -24.47 19.14
N VAL A 59 3.67 -23.71 19.52
CA VAL A 59 5.02 -24.21 19.77
C VAL A 59 5.51 -23.64 21.09
N GLU A 60 6.36 -24.39 21.74
CA GLU A 60 7.02 -23.96 22.96
C GLU A 60 8.54 -24.09 22.80
N ASN A 61 9.23 -23.26 23.57
CA ASN A 61 10.67 -23.30 23.69
C ASN A 61 11.04 -24.14 24.92
N ASP A 62 11.22 -25.44 24.72
CA ASP A 62 11.56 -26.37 25.79
C ASP A 62 13.01 -26.17 26.22
N ILE A 63 13.20 -25.49 27.35
CA ILE A 63 14.50 -25.17 27.93
C ILE A 63 15.29 -26.44 28.28
N SER A 64 14.59 -27.54 28.64
CA SER A 64 15.23 -28.81 28.98
C SER A 64 15.79 -29.52 27.75
N LEU A 65 15.08 -29.44 26.62
CA LEU A 65 15.50 -29.98 25.33
C LEU A 65 16.37 -29.01 24.53
N GLN A 66 16.44 -27.75 24.95
CA GLN A 66 17.06 -26.63 24.24
C GLN A 66 16.56 -26.55 22.80
N ALA A 67 15.23 -26.65 22.62
CA ALA A 67 14.62 -26.77 21.31
C ALA A 67 13.20 -26.19 21.27
N ILE A 68 12.82 -25.66 20.11
CA ILE A 68 11.42 -25.41 19.77
C ILE A 68 10.75 -26.74 19.44
N ARG A 69 9.56 -27.00 19.97
CA ARG A 69 8.73 -28.17 19.67
C ARG A 69 7.25 -27.79 19.61
N LEU A 70 6.40 -28.66 19.07
CA LEU A 70 4.95 -28.50 19.14
C LEU A 70 4.51 -28.47 20.61
N ARG A 71 3.54 -27.61 20.92
CA ARG A 71 2.91 -27.53 22.24
C ARG A 71 1.93 -28.70 22.43
N GLY A 72 1.65 -29.07 23.68
CA GLY A 72 0.50 -29.93 24.00
C GLY A 72 -0.82 -29.25 23.61
N LEU A 73 -1.83 -30.01 23.20
CA LEU A 73 -3.20 -29.52 23.02
C LEU A 73 -3.83 -29.23 24.38
N GLY A 74 -4.35 -28.01 24.53
CA GLY A 74 -5.19 -27.57 25.64
C GLY A 74 -6.68 -27.92 25.45
N ALA A 75 -7.54 -27.15 26.10
CA ALA A 75 -9.00 -27.19 26.15
C ALA A 75 -9.67 -28.35 26.91
N ASN A 76 -9.05 -28.83 27.98
CA ASN A 76 -9.74 -29.64 28.98
C ASN A 76 -10.08 -28.81 30.21
N PHE A 77 -11.16 -28.04 30.12
CA PHE A 77 -11.61 -27.22 31.23
C PHE A 77 -12.15 -28.06 32.37
N TYR A 78 -11.44 -28.05 33.49
CA TYR A 78 -11.93 -28.58 34.75
C TYR A 78 -12.49 -27.43 35.58
N GLY A 79 -13.82 -27.37 35.66
CA GLY A 79 -14.51 -26.39 36.49
C GLY A 79 -14.32 -26.66 37.97
N THR A 80 -13.97 -25.63 38.73
CA THR A 80 -13.85 -25.67 40.19
C THR A 80 -15.18 -25.52 40.90
N SER A 81 -15.20 -25.94 42.17
CA SER A 81 -16.22 -25.42 43.10
C SER A 81 -15.98 -23.94 43.38
N ASN A 82 -17.05 -23.21 43.69
CA ASN A 82 -17.02 -21.82 44.14
C ASN A 82 -15.79 -21.50 45.03
N TYR A 83 -14.97 -20.54 44.58
CA TYR A 83 -13.82 -20.02 45.30
C TYR A 83 -13.87 -18.49 45.40
N PRO A 84 -14.01 -17.90 46.60
CA PRO A 84 -14.03 -16.46 46.77
C PRO A 84 -12.62 -15.87 46.69
N VAL A 85 -12.32 -15.17 45.60
CA VAL A 85 -11.08 -14.37 45.43
C VAL A 85 -11.29 -12.91 45.84
N THR A 86 -12.54 -12.45 45.89
CA THR A 86 -12.87 -11.07 46.25
C THR A 86 -13.82 -10.98 47.43
N SER A 87 -13.90 -9.80 48.03
CA SER A 87 -15.01 -9.39 48.90
C SER A 87 -16.05 -8.50 48.19
N ASN A 88 -15.86 -8.19 46.91
CA ASN A 88 -16.78 -7.37 46.13
C ASN A 88 -18.05 -8.14 45.78
N TYR A 89 -19.22 -7.50 45.94
CA TYR A 89 -20.52 -8.13 45.70
C TYR A 89 -20.91 -8.14 44.21
N ARG A 90 -20.38 -7.19 43.43
CA ARG A 90 -20.51 -7.04 41.98
C ARG A 90 -19.16 -6.61 41.43
N MET A 91 -18.56 -7.39 40.53
CA MET A 91 -17.17 -7.16 40.09
C MET A 91 -17.00 -7.06 38.57
N THR A 92 -15.98 -6.33 38.14
CA THR A 92 -15.37 -6.43 36.81
C THR A 92 -13.91 -6.86 36.97
N ALA A 93 -13.32 -7.52 35.97
CA ALA A 93 -11.93 -7.99 36.06
C ALA A 93 -11.19 -7.98 34.72
N ALA A 94 -9.86 -7.89 34.82
CA ALA A 94 -8.90 -8.11 33.74
C ALA A 94 -7.62 -8.74 34.33
N SER A 95 -6.78 -9.32 33.49
CA SER A 95 -5.55 -10.00 33.91
C SER A 95 -4.38 -9.64 33.01
N ALA A 96 -3.20 -9.61 33.61
CA ALA A 96 -1.89 -9.44 32.98
C ALA A 96 -0.79 -9.74 34.01
N ASP A 97 0.42 -10.08 33.58
CA ASP A 97 1.60 -10.23 34.45
C ASP A 97 2.11 -8.87 34.95
N PHE A 98 1.41 -8.27 35.92
CA PHE A 98 1.72 -6.94 36.47
C PHE A 98 3.07 -6.86 37.18
N ASN A 99 3.68 -7.99 37.54
CA ASN A 99 4.90 -8.06 38.34
C ASN A 99 6.07 -8.78 37.65
N LEU A 100 5.89 -9.16 36.38
CA LEU A 100 6.87 -9.79 35.50
C LEU A 100 7.44 -11.11 36.05
N ASP A 101 6.64 -11.92 36.77
CA ASP A 101 7.04 -13.24 37.27
C ASP A 101 6.66 -14.42 36.36
N GLY A 102 5.98 -14.14 35.25
CA GLY A 102 5.54 -15.11 34.26
C GLY A 102 4.19 -15.75 34.59
N LEU A 103 3.45 -15.24 35.56
CA LEU A 103 2.07 -15.62 35.85
C LEU A 103 1.16 -14.40 35.66
N ASP A 104 0.00 -14.60 35.04
CA ASP A 104 -0.97 -13.51 34.95
C ASP A 104 -1.57 -13.21 36.34
N ASP A 105 -1.54 -11.94 36.73
CA ASP A 105 -2.16 -11.42 37.92
C ASP A 105 -3.60 -10.92 37.62
N LEU A 106 -4.37 -10.63 38.67
CA LEU A 106 -5.77 -10.23 38.53
C LEU A 106 -6.03 -8.82 39.06
N VAL A 107 -6.52 -7.92 38.21
CA VAL A 107 -7.12 -6.65 38.63
C VAL A 107 -8.64 -6.79 38.70
N GLN A 108 -9.22 -6.30 39.79
CA GLN A 108 -10.67 -6.31 40.03
C GLN A 108 -11.18 -4.93 40.37
N GLY A 109 -12.33 -4.57 39.81
CA GLY A 109 -13.14 -3.39 40.13
C GLY A 109 -14.53 -3.82 40.59
N GLY A 110 -15.35 -2.93 41.13
CA GLY A 110 -16.71 -3.32 41.47
C GLY A 110 -17.67 -2.21 41.92
N ARG A 111 -18.94 -2.62 42.07
CA ARG A 111 -20.10 -1.82 42.46
C ARG A 111 -20.61 -2.22 43.85
N ASP A 112 -21.09 -1.24 44.63
CA ASP A 112 -21.60 -1.46 46.00
C ASP A 112 -20.60 -2.21 46.92
N CYS A 113 -19.30 -1.98 46.70
CA CYS A 113 -18.21 -2.63 47.42
C CYS A 113 -18.01 -2.05 48.83
N ASP A 114 -19.03 -2.08 49.70
CA ASP A 114 -18.78 -2.24 51.13
C ASP A 114 -19.95 -2.90 51.87
N ASN A 115 -19.60 -3.71 52.86
CA ASN A 115 -20.48 -4.10 53.96
C ASN A 115 -20.16 -3.22 55.20
N HIS A 116 -19.69 -1.99 54.97
CA HIS A 116 -19.03 -1.10 55.93
C HIS A 116 -19.45 0.39 55.81
N ASN A 117 -20.72 0.70 55.59
CA ASN A 117 -21.29 2.03 55.86
C ASN A 117 -20.48 3.23 55.30
N TYR A 118 -20.08 3.21 54.03
CA TYR A 118 -19.52 4.35 53.29
C TYR A 118 -18.50 5.17 54.10
N VAL A 119 -17.34 4.58 54.42
CA VAL A 119 -16.24 5.34 55.03
C VAL A 119 -15.46 6.06 53.93
N ALA A 120 -15.28 7.37 54.06
CA ALA A 120 -14.45 8.13 53.12
C ALA A 120 -13.00 7.59 53.14
N GLY A 121 -12.56 6.98 52.02
CA GLY A 121 -11.22 6.42 51.86
C GLY A 121 -11.16 4.96 51.40
N ASP A 122 -12.28 4.25 51.31
CA ASP A 122 -12.32 2.88 50.77
C ASP A 122 -12.28 2.88 49.23
N THR A 123 -11.46 2.01 48.64
CA THR A 123 -11.32 1.87 47.19
C THR A 123 -11.89 0.54 46.71
N ASN A 124 -12.50 0.55 45.52
CA ASN A 124 -13.14 -0.63 44.92
C ASN A 124 -12.25 -1.32 43.88
N LEU A 125 -10.97 -0.90 43.76
CA LEU A 125 -9.97 -1.49 42.87
C LEU A 125 -8.93 -2.24 43.69
N SER A 126 -8.73 -3.51 43.36
CA SER A 126 -7.75 -4.38 44.01
C SER A 126 -6.99 -5.22 43.00
N ILE A 127 -5.71 -5.44 43.27
CA ILE A 127 -4.85 -6.34 42.52
C ILE A 127 -4.58 -7.58 43.37
N HIS A 128 -4.68 -8.75 42.77
CA HIS A 128 -4.42 -10.05 43.40
C HIS A 128 -3.29 -10.75 42.66
N ILE A 129 -2.21 -11.01 43.38
CA ILE A 129 -1.02 -11.63 42.80
C ILE A 129 -1.22 -13.13 42.71
N CYS A 130 -1.04 -13.69 41.51
CA CYS A 130 -1.15 -15.12 41.30
C CYS A 130 0.12 -15.84 41.79
N ARG A 131 -0.06 -17.02 42.37
CA ARG A 131 1.02 -17.91 42.84
C ARG A 131 0.98 -19.27 42.14
N GLY A 132 0.24 -19.36 41.03
CA GLY A 132 0.03 -20.59 40.28
C GLY A 132 -1.02 -21.50 40.91
N VAL A 133 -0.89 -22.81 40.67
CA VAL A 133 -1.79 -23.84 41.21
C VAL A 133 -1.77 -23.88 42.74
N ASP A 134 -2.94 -23.92 43.37
CA ASP A 134 -3.05 -24.06 44.81
C ASP A 134 -2.56 -25.46 45.26
N PRO A 135 -1.51 -25.55 46.11
CA PRO A 135 -1.00 -26.83 46.58
C PRO A 135 -1.98 -27.60 47.48
N MET A 136 -3.04 -26.95 47.99
CA MET A 136 -4.08 -27.58 48.80
C MET A 136 -5.29 -28.08 47.99
N ASP A 137 -5.52 -27.51 46.82
CA ASP A 137 -6.55 -27.94 45.87
C ASP A 137 -6.06 -27.69 44.44
N THR A 138 -5.53 -28.73 43.81
CA THR A 138 -4.90 -28.64 42.49
C THR A 138 -5.86 -28.29 41.35
N ASN A 139 -7.15 -28.09 41.64
CA ASN A 139 -8.11 -27.66 40.65
C ASN A 139 -8.27 -26.13 40.59
N ARG A 140 -7.65 -25.34 41.48
CA ARG A 140 -7.80 -23.87 41.49
C ARG A 140 -6.46 -23.15 41.59
N PHE A 141 -6.45 -21.87 41.24
CA PHE A 141 -5.29 -20.99 41.43
C PHE A 141 -5.22 -20.43 42.86
N LEU A 142 -4.00 -20.21 43.32
CA LEU A 142 -3.69 -19.52 44.57
C LEU A 142 -3.43 -18.04 44.27
N PHE A 143 -4.30 -17.19 44.81
CA PHE A 143 -4.09 -15.74 44.82
C PHE A 143 -3.69 -15.28 46.21
N ASP A 144 -2.75 -14.35 46.29
CA ASP A 144 -2.48 -13.60 47.51
C ASP A 144 -3.69 -12.75 47.92
N ALA A 145 -3.70 -12.26 49.16
CA ALA A 145 -4.72 -11.32 49.58
C ALA A 145 -4.62 -10.02 48.77
N GLY A 146 -5.73 -9.61 48.16
CA GLY A 146 -5.77 -8.42 47.31
C GLY A 146 -5.26 -7.17 48.01
N PHE A 147 -4.42 -6.41 47.32
CA PHE A 147 -3.99 -5.08 47.75
C PHE A 147 -4.80 -4.00 47.02
N TYR A 148 -5.24 -3.00 47.77
CA TYR A 148 -6.18 -1.98 47.30
C TYR A 148 -5.45 -0.72 46.84
N ILE A 149 -5.79 -0.23 45.65
CA ILE A 149 -5.19 0.99 45.07
C ILE A 149 -5.91 2.20 45.65
N ASN A 150 -5.20 3.12 46.30
CA ASN A 150 -5.81 4.31 46.91
C ASN A 150 -5.85 5.51 45.94
N TYR A 151 -7.02 5.75 45.34
CA TYR A 151 -7.24 6.80 44.32
C TYR A 151 -8.36 7.81 44.68
N TYR A 152 -9.01 7.68 45.85
CA TYR A 152 -10.25 8.38 46.18
C TYR A 152 -10.13 9.92 46.25
N ALA A 153 -8.98 10.44 46.67
CA ALA A 153 -8.78 11.88 46.87
C ALA A 153 -8.46 12.66 45.59
N THR A 154 -8.25 11.97 44.47
CA THR A 154 -7.59 12.53 43.28
C THR A 154 -8.51 12.60 42.06
N ILE A 155 -9.62 11.85 42.02
CA ILE A 155 -10.63 11.91 40.94
C ILE A 155 -11.66 13.03 41.19
N PRO A 156 -11.76 14.05 40.30
CA PRO A 156 -12.75 15.11 40.44
C PRO A 156 -14.19 14.58 40.34
N GLY A 157 -14.99 14.77 41.39
CA GLY A 157 -16.41 14.37 41.41
C GLY A 157 -16.72 13.05 42.13
N GLY A 158 -15.69 12.34 42.64
CA GLY A 158 -15.84 11.24 43.61
C GLY A 158 -16.79 10.13 43.17
N THR A 159 -16.52 9.48 42.04
CA THR A 159 -17.32 8.34 41.59
C THR A 159 -16.84 7.02 42.21
N TYR A 160 -17.82 6.16 42.54
CA TYR A 160 -17.67 5.04 43.48
C TYR A 160 -17.64 3.65 42.80
N GLU A 161 -17.79 3.58 41.47
CA GLU A 161 -18.09 2.31 40.78
C GLU A 161 -17.30 2.20 39.47
N MET A 162 -16.43 1.19 39.40
CA MET A 162 -15.72 0.78 38.19
C MET A 162 -16.50 -0.36 37.55
N ILE A 163 -16.84 -0.25 36.27
CA ILE A 163 -17.79 -1.14 35.59
C ILE A 163 -17.22 -1.89 34.40
N GLY A 164 -15.98 -1.61 34.03
CA GLY A 164 -15.25 -2.38 33.03
C GLY A 164 -13.75 -2.23 33.24
N LEU A 165 -13.00 -3.29 32.89
CA LEU A 165 -11.55 -3.36 32.98
C LEU A 165 -10.96 -4.01 31.72
N ALA A 166 -9.77 -3.55 31.35
CA ALA A 166 -8.86 -4.19 30.41
C ALA A 166 -7.43 -3.93 30.89
N ALA A 167 -6.49 -4.81 30.55
CA ALA A 167 -5.08 -4.69 30.92
C ALA A 167 -4.20 -4.75 29.66
N GLY A 168 -2.99 -4.22 29.76
CA GLY A 168 -2.05 -4.14 28.66
C GLY A 168 -1.01 -3.05 28.90
N ASP A 169 0.14 -3.16 28.25
CA ASP A 169 1.18 -2.14 28.24
C ASP A 169 0.77 -1.00 27.27
N TYR A 170 0.28 0.12 27.80
CA TYR A 170 -0.26 1.21 26.99
C TYR A 170 0.76 2.33 26.73
N ASP A 171 1.94 2.32 27.35
CA ASP A 171 3.00 3.32 27.15
C ASP A 171 4.36 2.72 26.75
N ARG A 172 4.40 1.41 26.48
CA ARG A 172 5.53 0.62 25.99
C ARG A 172 6.75 0.65 26.91
N ASP A 173 6.54 0.79 28.21
CA ASP A 173 7.64 0.70 29.18
C ASP A 173 8.05 -0.75 29.50
N GLY A 174 7.17 -1.71 29.17
CA GLY A 174 7.38 -3.14 29.31
C GLY A 174 6.74 -3.76 30.54
N ASP A 175 6.04 -3.01 31.38
CA ASP A 175 5.13 -3.55 32.40
C ASP A 175 3.66 -3.29 32.06
N PRO A 176 2.76 -4.30 32.22
CA PRO A 176 1.36 -4.09 31.93
C PRO A 176 0.70 -3.05 32.84
N ASP A 177 -0.12 -2.18 32.25
CA ASP A 177 -1.03 -1.26 32.92
C ASP A 177 -2.46 -1.83 32.96
N PHE A 178 -3.40 -1.05 33.50
CA PHE A 178 -4.82 -1.31 33.26
C PHE A 178 -5.66 -0.06 33.00
N ALA A 179 -6.64 -0.25 32.12
CA ALA A 179 -7.68 0.71 31.78
C ALA A 179 -8.99 0.34 32.50
N THR A 180 -9.68 1.34 33.06
CA THR A 180 -10.98 1.14 33.70
C THR A 180 -12.01 2.15 33.22
N LEU A 181 -13.25 1.69 33.05
CA LEU A 181 -14.40 2.55 32.79
C LEU A 181 -15.12 2.84 34.10
N ASP A 182 -15.18 4.12 34.46
CA ASP A 182 -15.97 4.56 35.60
C ASP A 182 -17.45 4.65 35.26
N TRP A 183 -18.27 4.71 36.30
CA TRP A 183 -19.71 4.90 36.14
C TRP A 183 -20.01 6.13 35.30
N ASN A 184 -19.28 7.25 35.42
CA ASN A 184 -19.50 8.48 34.64
C ASN A 184 -19.26 8.33 33.11
N GLY A 185 -18.76 7.17 32.65
CA GLY A 185 -18.45 6.91 31.26
C GLY A 185 -17.06 7.39 30.86
N THR A 186 -16.19 7.68 31.82
CA THR A 186 -14.79 8.05 31.58
C THR A 186 -13.91 6.82 31.66
N VAL A 187 -13.05 6.64 30.67
CA VAL A 187 -11.98 5.65 30.73
C VAL A 187 -10.74 6.28 31.35
N TRP A 188 -10.18 5.58 32.33
CA TRP A 188 -9.01 5.97 33.11
C TRP A 188 -7.92 4.92 32.93
N ILE A 189 -6.67 5.35 32.82
CA ILE A 189 -5.49 4.48 32.89
C ILE A 189 -4.85 4.61 34.27
N PHE A 190 -4.49 3.47 34.84
CA PHE A 190 -3.64 3.36 36.00
C PHE A 190 -2.29 2.81 35.54
N TRP A 191 -1.29 3.69 35.58
CA TRP A 191 0.08 3.39 35.17
C TRP A 191 0.74 2.48 36.20
N ASN A 192 1.27 1.35 35.74
CA ASN A 192 2.21 0.56 36.52
C ASN A 192 3.55 1.31 36.55
N ARG A 193 4.31 1.09 37.61
CA ARG A 193 5.58 1.77 37.87
C ARG A 193 6.67 0.74 38.16
N PHE A 194 6.44 -0.51 37.78
CA PHE A 194 7.21 -1.65 38.26
C PHE A 194 8.65 -1.56 37.76
N ILE A 195 8.83 -1.25 36.47
CA ILE A 195 10.14 -1.07 35.85
C ILE A 195 10.77 0.26 36.30
N GLU A 196 9.99 1.34 36.37
CA GLU A 196 10.45 2.70 36.74
C GLU A 196 11.00 2.73 38.16
N ASP A 197 10.35 1.99 39.07
CA ASP A 197 10.76 1.86 40.46
C ASP A 197 11.83 0.78 40.65
N SER A 198 12.29 0.15 39.56
CA SER A 198 13.33 -0.89 39.54
C SER A 198 13.00 -2.07 40.46
N GLN A 199 11.74 -2.50 40.45
CA GLN A 199 11.28 -3.63 41.25
C GLN A 199 11.85 -4.96 40.69
N SER A 200 12.01 -5.95 41.58
CA SER A 200 12.45 -7.28 41.16
C SER A 200 11.24 -8.13 40.77
N PRO A 201 11.31 -8.97 39.72
CA PRO A 201 10.23 -9.88 39.32
C PRO A 201 9.57 -10.60 40.51
N GLY A 202 8.24 -10.61 40.54
CA GLY A 202 7.44 -11.22 41.63
C GLY A 202 7.21 -10.34 42.86
N ALA A 203 7.72 -9.10 42.88
CA ALA A 203 7.41 -8.11 43.91
C ALA A 203 5.98 -7.56 43.74
N VAL A 204 5.41 -6.98 44.80
CA VAL A 204 4.09 -6.33 44.70
C VAL A 204 4.19 -5.11 43.77
N PRO A 205 3.41 -5.04 42.68
CA PRO A 205 3.46 -3.94 41.74
C PRO A 205 2.92 -2.65 42.33
N HIS A 206 3.49 -1.53 41.88
CA HIS A 206 3.14 -0.20 42.33
C HIS A 206 2.44 0.56 41.21
N PHE A 207 1.20 0.98 41.45
CA PHE A 207 0.42 1.77 40.52
C PHE A 207 0.31 3.23 40.97
N ASP A 208 0.26 4.14 39.99
CA ASP A 208 0.06 5.55 40.25
C ASP A 208 -1.25 5.84 41.00
N SER A 209 -1.16 6.62 42.08
CA SER A 209 -2.32 7.04 42.90
C SER A 209 -3.22 8.08 42.22
N VAL A 210 -2.80 8.60 41.07
CA VAL A 210 -3.54 9.58 40.25
C VAL A 210 -3.72 8.98 38.86
N PRO A 211 -4.86 8.33 38.57
CA PRO A 211 -5.11 7.79 37.24
C PRO A 211 -5.27 8.91 36.21
N THR A 212 -4.92 8.61 34.97
CA THR A 212 -4.98 9.56 33.84
C THR A 212 -6.22 9.29 32.99
N PRO A 213 -7.08 10.29 32.70
CA PRO A 213 -8.17 10.09 31.76
C PRO A 213 -7.60 9.99 30.34
N ILE A 214 -8.10 9.05 29.54
CA ILE A 214 -7.57 8.80 28.19
C ILE A 214 -7.69 10.01 27.23
N LEU A 215 -8.57 10.98 27.53
CA LEU A 215 -8.75 12.22 26.76
C LEU A 215 -8.61 13.47 27.66
N PRO A 216 -7.41 14.09 27.75
CA PRO A 216 -7.18 15.29 28.55
C PRO A 216 -7.60 16.61 27.85
N GLY A 217 -7.83 17.69 28.61
CA GLY A 217 -7.89 19.07 28.08
C GLY A 217 -9.24 19.55 27.50
N ALA A 218 -9.25 20.39 26.46
CA ALA A 218 -10.48 20.95 25.86
C ALA A 218 -11.42 19.89 25.25
N ALA A 219 -10.92 18.66 25.08
CA ALA A 219 -11.65 17.44 24.73
C ALA A 219 -12.36 16.77 25.93
N ALA A 220 -12.42 17.42 27.10
CA ALA A 220 -12.88 16.91 28.41
C ALA A 220 -14.34 16.41 28.52
N ASN A 221 -14.98 15.99 27.44
CA ASN A 221 -16.01 14.97 27.53
C ASN A 221 -15.40 13.58 27.21
N SER A 222 -14.47 13.13 28.06
CA SER A 222 -13.96 11.74 28.12
C SER A 222 -15.06 10.68 28.26
N ASN A 223 -16.31 11.11 28.42
CA ASN A 223 -17.50 10.30 28.23
C ASN A 223 -17.43 9.60 26.85
N VAL A 224 -17.32 8.27 26.87
CA VAL A 224 -17.40 7.39 25.68
C VAL A 224 -18.53 7.75 24.70
N THR A 225 -19.62 8.36 25.20
CA THR A 225 -20.79 8.76 24.41
C THR A 225 -20.80 10.23 23.93
N ARG A 226 -19.91 11.11 24.43
CA ARG A 226 -19.79 12.56 24.11
C ARG A 226 -21.10 13.38 24.13
N ASP A 227 -22.16 12.93 24.76
CA ASP A 227 -23.51 13.49 24.57
C ASP A 227 -23.96 14.51 25.63
N ASN A 228 -23.03 15.03 26.44
CA ASN A 228 -23.29 16.02 27.50
C ASN A 228 -24.39 15.62 28.51
N TYR A 229 -24.81 14.35 28.58
CA TYR A 229 -25.61 13.82 29.70
C TYR A 229 -24.75 13.57 30.95
N GLY A 230 -23.76 14.44 31.16
CA GLY A 230 -23.00 14.54 32.39
C GLY A 230 -23.96 14.62 33.57
N GLN A 231 -23.66 13.81 34.57
CA GLN A 231 -24.49 13.43 35.72
C GLN A 231 -25.52 12.33 35.41
N TYR A 232 -25.20 11.16 35.96
CA TYR A 232 -26.13 10.22 36.57
C TYR A 232 -26.97 10.96 37.63
N GLY A 233 -27.88 11.81 37.16
CA GLY A 233 -28.71 12.68 37.98
C GLY A 233 -29.58 11.89 38.94
N THR A 234 -29.82 12.52 40.09
CA THR A 234 -30.53 12.11 41.33
C THR A 234 -31.91 11.41 41.23
N SER A 235 -32.20 10.54 40.26
CA SER A 235 -33.49 9.85 40.18
C SER A 235 -33.45 8.46 39.55
N THR A 236 -33.78 7.44 40.35
CA THR A 236 -34.57 6.21 40.11
C THR A 236 -34.43 5.37 38.83
N SER A 237 -33.61 5.75 37.86
CA SER A 237 -33.40 5.05 36.58
C SER A 237 -32.01 4.40 36.54
N HIS A 238 -31.68 3.62 37.57
CA HIS A 238 -30.34 3.10 37.88
C HIS A 238 -30.11 1.68 37.33
N TRP A 239 -30.13 1.47 36.01
CA TRP A 239 -29.87 0.14 35.44
C TRP A 239 -28.96 0.22 34.21
N ARG A 240 -27.65 0.36 34.44
CA ARG A 240 -26.62 -0.11 33.50
C ARG A 240 -25.98 -1.37 34.10
N TRP A 241 -25.81 -2.40 33.27
CA TRP A 241 -25.13 -3.64 33.65
C TRP A 241 -23.62 -3.48 33.54
N GLU A 242 -22.89 -4.46 34.07
CA GLU A 242 -21.44 -4.56 33.91
C GLU A 242 -21.08 -4.52 32.42
N THR A 243 -19.96 -3.89 32.10
CA THR A 243 -19.47 -3.78 30.73
C THR A 243 -18.04 -4.29 30.62
N ASN A 244 -17.62 -4.48 29.38
CA ASN A 244 -16.37 -5.11 29.02
C ASN A 244 -15.54 -4.16 28.17
N LEU A 245 -14.28 -4.03 28.56
CA LEU A 245 -13.23 -3.43 27.73
C LEU A 245 -12.40 -4.57 27.16
N ALA A 246 -11.70 -4.28 26.06
CA ALA A 246 -10.67 -5.14 25.51
C ALA A 246 -9.53 -4.27 24.98
N SER A 247 -8.32 -4.80 25.10
CA SER A 247 -7.11 -4.21 24.52
C SER A 247 -6.77 -4.90 23.21
N GLY A 248 -6.21 -4.17 22.25
CA GLY A 248 -5.67 -4.76 21.03
C GLY A 248 -5.10 -3.70 20.11
N ASP A 249 -4.06 -4.04 19.35
CA ASP A 249 -3.42 -3.16 18.36
C ASP A 249 -4.23 -3.12 17.05
N LEU A 250 -5.08 -2.10 16.92
CA LEU A 250 -6.08 -1.98 15.86
C LEU A 250 -5.47 -1.72 14.49
N ASP A 251 -4.43 -0.90 14.43
CA ASP A 251 -3.82 -0.43 13.18
C ASP A 251 -2.39 -0.93 12.96
N ASN A 252 -1.97 -1.90 13.78
CA ASN A 252 -0.75 -2.68 13.66
C ASN A 252 0.52 -1.82 13.71
N ASP A 253 0.49 -0.77 14.52
CA ASP A 253 1.63 0.10 14.79
C ASP A 253 2.44 -0.34 16.03
N GLY A 254 1.94 -1.37 16.74
CA GLY A 254 2.49 -1.96 17.95
C GLY A 254 1.91 -1.40 19.25
N ASP A 255 1.01 -0.42 19.19
CA ASP A 255 0.37 0.23 20.34
C ASP A 255 -0.93 -0.46 20.71
N LEU A 256 -1.11 -0.79 21.98
CA LEU A 256 -2.39 -1.34 22.42
C LEU A 256 -3.45 -0.24 22.45
N ASP A 257 -4.54 -0.45 21.72
CA ASP A 257 -5.74 0.38 21.70
C ASP A 257 -6.81 -0.16 22.62
N ILE A 258 -7.83 0.66 22.90
CA ILE A 258 -8.91 0.31 23.81
C ILE A 258 -10.25 0.26 23.07
N PHE A 259 -10.91 -0.89 23.18
CA PHE A 259 -12.29 -1.09 22.73
C PHE A 259 -13.22 -1.05 23.93
N VAL A 260 -14.26 -0.22 23.85
CA VAL A 260 -15.25 -0.08 24.92
C VAL A 260 -16.63 -0.48 24.42
N ALA A 261 -17.18 -1.57 24.93
CA ALA A 261 -18.59 -1.87 24.81
C ALA A 261 -19.38 -0.92 25.71
N VAL A 262 -20.40 -0.23 25.17
CA VAL A 262 -21.18 0.73 25.93
C VAL A 262 -22.63 0.26 26.07
N PRO A 263 -23.06 -0.14 27.30
CA PRO A 263 -24.46 -0.42 27.59
C PRO A 263 -25.24 0.89 27.70
N THR A 264 -26.46 0.94 27.15
CA THR A 264 -27.27 2.18 27.07
C THR A 264 -28.52 2.14 27.95
N ASN A 265 -29.18 3.30 28.09
CA ASN A 265 -30.45 3.40 28.81
C ASN A 265 -31.64 2.92 27.95
N TRP A 266 -32.81 2.77 28.58
CA TRP A 266 -34.07 2.28 27.98
C TRP A 266 -34.60 3.02 26.73
N TYR A 267 -33.92 4.05 26.22
CA TYR A 267 -34.36 4.85 25.07
C TYR A 267 -33.30 5.06 23.98
N ARG A 268 -32.14 4.39 24.05
CA ARG A 268 -31.05 4.49 23.04
C ARG A 268 -30.37 3.16 22.73
N TRP A 269 -29.72 3.09 21.57
CA TRP A 269 -28.98 1.93 21.06
C TRP A 269 -27.54 1.91 21.60
N GLY A 270 -27.03 0.76 22.03
CA GLY A 270 -25.62 0.59 22.43
C GLY A 270 -24.64 0.68 21.28
N GLN A 271 -23.37 0.90 21.61
CA GLN A 271 -22.28 1.05 20.64
C GLN A 271 -20.97 0.48 21.19
N VAL A 272 -20.07 0.11 20.28
CA VAL A 272 -18.65 -0.11 20.58
C VAL A 272 -17.90 1.16 20.18
N VAL A 273 -17.10 1.71 21.09
CA VAL A 273 -16.26 2.89 20.83
C VAL A 273 -14.80 2.45 20.89
N VAL A 274 -14.01 2.89 19.91
CA VAL A 274 -12.58 2.57 19.84
C VAL A 274 -11.78 3.83 20.19
N PHE A 275 -10.72 3.66 20.97
CA PHE A 275 -9.74 4.70 21.29
C PHE A 275 -8.37 4.26 20.81
N ILE A 276 -7.76 5.09 19.96
CA ILE A 276 -6.49 4.78 19.31
C ILE A 276 -5.38 5.43 20.13
N ASN A 277 -4.42 4.61 20.58
CA ASN A 277 -3.25 5.01 21.33
C ASN A 277 -2.13 5.43 20.37
N ASN A 278 -1.11 6.12 20.89
CA ASN A 278 0.08 6.52 20.15
C ASN A 278 1.38 5.98 20.77
N GLY A 279 1.23 5.01 21.70
CA GLY A 279 2.34 4.37 22.39
C GLY A 279 2.97 5.16 23.53
N SER A 280 2.40 6.31 23.87
CA SER A 280 2.83 7.10 25.04
C SER A 280 1.71 7.27 26.06
N GLY A 281 0.67 6.43 25.97
CA GLY A 281 -0.51 6.55 26.81
C GLY A 281 -1.43 7.72 26.47
N VAL A 282 -1.29 8.33 25.28
CA VAL A 282 -2.14 9.43 24.81
C VAL A 282 -3.08 8.92 23.74
N PHE A 283 -4.38 8.92 24.06
CA PHE A 283 -5.39 8.35 23.17
C PHE A 283 -6.12 9.42 22.37
N SER A 284 -6.63 9.00 21.22
CA SER A 284 -7.61 9.73 20.40
C SER A 284 -8.91 8.93 20.34
N ARG A 285 -10.03 9.60 20.03
CA ARG A 285 -11.31 8.90 19.89
C ARG A 285 -11.53 8.50 18.44
N GLY A 286 -11.57 7.20 18.18
CA GLY A 286 -11.92 6.63 16.89
C GLY A 286 -13.43 6.61 16.61
N ASN A 287 -13.81 5.77 15.63
CA ASN A 287 -15.20 5.57 15.24
C ASN A 287 -16.02 4.85 16.32
N ALA A 288 -17.33 5.02 16.27
CA ALA A 288 -18.28 4.27 17.08
C ALA A 288 -19.16 3.38 16.19
N TYR A 289 -19.30 2.12 16.58
CA TYR A 289 -19.99 1.09 15.82
C TYR A 289 -21.28 0.68 16.52
N ASN A 290 -22.40 0.86 15.82
CA ASN A 290 -23.71 0.45 16.32
C ASN A 290 -24.08 -0.95 15.78
N PRO A 291 -24.12 -1.99 16.64
CA PRO A 291 -24.56 -3.33 16.24
C PRO A 291 -26.05 -3.44 15.90
N TYR A 292 -26.85 -2.39 16.12
CA TYR A 292 -28.31 -2.41 16.00
C TYR A 292 -28.83 -1.63 14.79
N SER A 293 -29.89 -2.14 14.15
CA SER A 293 -30.66 -1.34 13.19
C SER A 293 -31.50 -0.29 13.94
N THR A 294 -31.59 0.93 13.41
CA THR A 294 -32.02 2.18 14.06
C THR A 294 -33.50 2.27 14.49
N SER A 295 -34.18 1.19 14.87
CA SER A 295 -35.65 1.23 15.08
C SER A 295 -36.26 0.43 16.23
N THR A 296 -35.49 -0.18 17.14
CA THR A 296 -36.10 -0.89 18.30
C THR A 296 -35.80 -0.19 19.62
N SER A 297 -36.86 0.12 20.37
CA SER A 297 -36.83 0.91 21.60
C SER A 297 -36.55 0.09 22.87
N PHE A 298 -36.00 -1.13 22.75
CA PHE A 298 -35.94 -2.10 23.87
C PHE A 298 -34.73 -3.06 23.85
N LEU A 299 -33.55 -2.60 23.40
CA LEU A 299 -32.30 -3.36 23.47
C LEU A 299 -31.33 -2.71 24.49
N TYR A 300 -30.73 -3.51 25.38
CA TYR A 300 -29.86 -3.07 26.48
C TYR A 300 -28.43 -2.64 26.06
N GLY A 301 -28.15 -2.56 24.76
CA GLY A 301 -26.86 -2.13 24.25
C GLY A 301 -25.76 -3.21 24.31
N ALA A 302 -24.51 -2.79 24.07
CA ALA A 302 -23.35 -3.68 23.97
C ALA A 302 -22.77 -3.93 25.38
N CYS A 303 -22.75 -5.19 25.82
CA CYS A 303 -22.36 -5.57 27.19
C CYS A 303 -21.11 -6.49 27.27
N GLY A 304 -20.70 -7.08 26.15
CA GLY A 304 -19.52 -7.93 26.03
C GLY A 304 -18.72 -7.60 24.78
N ILE A 305 -17.41 -7.75 24.85
CA ILE A 305 -16.51 -7.57 23.71
C ILE A 305 -15.34 -8.55 23.76
N ALA A 306 -15.09 -9.23 22.64
CA ALA A 306 -13.88 -9.98 22.37
C ALA A 306 -13.23 -9.43 21.11
N VAL A 307 -11.93 -9.16 21.18
CA VAL A 307 -11.11 -8.61 20.10
C VAL A 307 -10.08 -9.66 19.72
N GLY A 308 -9.79 -9.77 18.43
CA GLY A 308 -8.72 -10.63 17.91
C GLY A 308 -8.90 -10.90 16.41
N ASP A 309 -7.89 -11.48 15.77
CA ASP A 309 -7.94 -11.83 14.36
C ASP A 309 -8.65 -13.18 14.16
N TYR A 310 -9.96 -13.14 13.88
CA TYR A 310 -10.79 -14.34 13.77
C TYR A 310 -10.71 -15.02 12.39
N ASN A 311 -10.01 -14.43 11.41
CA ASN A 311 -9.94 -14.94 10.04
C ASN A 311 -8.50 -15.11 9.51
N SER A 312 -7.52 -14.85 10.36
CA SER A 312 -6.08 -14.94 10.08
C SER A 312 -5.63 -14.04 8.93
N ASP A 313 -6.29 -12.90 8.71
CA ASP A 313 -5.93 -11.92 7.68
C ASP A 313 -4.91 -10.87 8.15
N GLY A 314 -4.52 -10.93 9.42
CA GLY A 314 -3.55 -10.04 10.06
C GLY A 314 -4.16 -8.72 10.55
N ARG A 315 -5.49 -8.59 10.59
CA ARG A 315 -6.20 -7.42 11.13
C ARG A 315 -7.09 -7.83 12.29
N LEU A 316 -7.21 -6.95 13.28
CA LEU A 316 -8.11 -7.19 14.39
C LEU A 316 -9.57 -7.08 13.98
N ASP A 317 -10.34 -8.08 14.37
CA ASP A 317 -11.79 -8.11 14.33
C ASP A 317 -12.33 -7.94 15.75
N PHE A 318 -13.64 -7.69 15.88
CA PHE A 318 -14.29 -7.80 17.18
C PHE A 318 -15.66 -8.46 17.11
N ILE A 319 -15.99 -9.15 18.20
CA ILE A 319 -17.31 -9.73 18.46
C ILE A 319 -17.91 -8.97 19.63
N THR A 320 -19.15 -8.50 19.47
CA THR A 320 -19.91 -7.90 20.56
C THR A 320 -21.29 -8.54 20.69
N CYS A 321 -21.85 -8.50 21.90
CA CYS A 321 -23.14 -9.12 22.20
C CYS A 321 -24.22 -8.08 22.55
N SER A 322 -25.48 -8.51 22.49
CA SER A 322 -26.64 -7.71 22.89
C SER A 322 -27.56 -8.46 23.81
N VAL A 323 -28.17 -7.72 24.73
CA VAL A 323 -29.27 -8.20 25.57
C VAL A 323 -30.58 -7.46 25.29
N SER A 324 -31.71 -8.15 25.42
CA SER A 324 -33.07 -7.63 25.21
C SER A 324 -33.83 -7.51 26.54
N ASP A 325 -34.92 -6.72 26.56
CA ASP A 325 -35.66 -6.46 27.79
C ASP A 325 -36.33 -7.70 28.43
N SER A 326 -36.49 -7.64 29.76
CA SER A 326 -37.13 -8.68 30.57
C SER A 326 -38.68 -8.62 30.55
N THR A 327 -39.28 -7.71 29.78
CA THR A 327 -40.71 -7.37 29.86
C THR A 327 -41.58 -7.81 28.69
N GLY A 328 -41.03 -8.32 27.59
CA GLY A 328 -41.88 -9.04 26.63
C GLY A 328 -41.31 -9.32 25.25
N GLY A 329 -40.99 -10.59 24.98
CA GLY A 329 -41.24 -11.22 23.69
C GLY A 329 -40.32 -10.89 22.51
N HIS A 330 -39.16 -10.26 22.70
CA HIS A 330 -38.24 -9.97 21.59
C HIS A 330 -37.04 -10.95 21.55
N PRO A 331 -36.90 -11.78 20.48
CA PRO A 331 -35.95 -12.89 20.46
C PRO A 331 -34.52 -12.53 19.98
N ASP A 332 -34.03 -11.30 20.19
CA ASP A 332 -32.88 -10.77 19.41
C ASP A 332 -31.51 -10.75 20.11
N SER A 333 -31.30 -11.58 21.13
CA SER A 333 -29.98 -11.81 21.76
C SER A 333 -29.05 -12.49 20.76
N ARG A 334 -27.99 -11.80 20.34
CA ARG A 334 -27.09 -12.20 19.25
C ARG A 334 -25.64 -11.81 19.54
N LEU A 335 -24.72 -12.53 18.93
CA LEU A 335 -23.34 -12.09 18.73
C LEU A 335 -23.22 -11.44 17.35
N TYR A 336 -22.53 -10.31 17.30
CA TYR A 336 -22.26 -9.55 16.08
C TYR A 336 -20.76 -9.50 15.85
N LEU A 337 -20.32 -10.08 14.72
CA LEU A 337 -18.94 -10.01 14.25
C LEU A 337 -18.76 -8.78 13.36
N TYR A 338 -17.69 -8.04 13.62
CA TYR A 338 -17.22 -6.90 12.86
C TYR A 338 -15.83 -7.20 12.32
N ARG A 339 -15.67 -7.03 11.00
CA ARG A 339 -14.39 -7.19 10.35
C ARG A 339 -13.62 -5.88 10.27
N GLY A 340 -12.37 -5.87 10.72
CA GLY A 340 -11.48 -4.72 10.64
C GLY A 340 -10.93 -4.51 9.23
N ASP A 341 -10.70 -3.24 8.85
CA ASP A 341 -9.98 -2.89 7.62
C ASP A 341 -8.47 -2.65 7.84
N GLY A 342 -8.01 -2.69 9.08
CA GLY A 342 -6.63 -2.38 9.49
C GLY A 342 -6.31 -0.88 9.48
N LEU A 343 -7.33 -0.04 9.33
CA LEU A 343 -7.25 1.41 9.26
C LEU A 343 -8.20 2.06 10.30
N GLY A 344 -8.66 1.31 11.30
CA GLY A 344 -9.61 1.77 12.32
C GLY A 344 -11.09 1.76 11.89
N GLY A 345 -11.38 1.26 10.68
CA GLY A 345 -12.71 1.01 10.15
C GLY A 345 -13.19 -0.42 10.42
N PHE A 346 -14.49 -0.59 10.69
CA PHE A 346 -15.10 -1.91 10.85
C PHE A 346 -16.39 -2.09 10.05
N THR A 347 -16.54 -3.26 9.44
CA THR A 347 -17.75 -3.65 8.70
C THR A 347 -18.47 -4.82 9.38
N LYS A 348 -19.77 -4.66 9.62
CA LYS A 348 -20.60 -5.71 10.23
C LYS A 348 -20.82 -6.88 9.27
N ILE A 349 -20.50 -8.10 9.69
CA ILE A 349 -20.70 -9.33 8.91
C ILE A 349 -22.08 -9.94 9.22
N ASN A 350 -23.11 -9.52 8.49
CA ASN A 350 -24.50 -9.93 8.74
C ASN A 350 -24.77 -11.44 8.55
N ALA A 351 -23.99 -12.13 7.71
CA ALA A 351 -24.19 -13.54 7.36
C ALA A 351 -23.83 -14.55 8.47
N ARG A 352 -23.08 -14.12 9.50
CA ARG A 352 -22.55 -14.98 10.58
C ARG A 352 -23.04 -14.57 11.97
N THR A 353 -24.26 -14.03 12.05
CA THR A 353 -24.92 -13.83 13.35
C THR A 353 -25.08 -15.18 14.03
N ILE A 354 -24.40 -15.40 15.16
CA ILE A 354 -24.61 -16.61 15.98
C ILE A 354 -25.95 -16.45 16.70
N ALA A 355 -26.97 -17.15 16.20
CA ALA A 355 -28.29 -17.16 16.81
C ALA A 355 -28.28 -18.09 18.04
N PHE A 356 -28.71 -17.58 19.19
CA PHE A 356 -29.08 -18.44 20.30
C PHE A 356 -30.39 -19.13 19.92
N GLU A 357 -30.35 -20.44 19.67
CA GLU A 357 -31.56 -21.21 19.42
C GLU A 357 -32.50 -21.13 20.63
N TYR A 358 -33.58 -20.35 20.49
CA TYR A 358 -34.63 -20.11 21.49
C TYR A 358 -35.39 -21.36 21.95
N VAL A 359 -35.07 -22.53 21.40
CA VAL A 359 -35.82 -23.76 21.63
C VAL A 359 -35.51 -24.38 23.01
N ASN A 360 -34.41 -23.97 23.69
CA ASN A 360 -33.92 -24.60 24.94
C ASN A 360 -33.51 -23.65 26.10
N SER A 361 -33.75 -22.33 26.02
CA SER A 361 -33.67 -21.37 27.15
C SER A 361 -32.33 -21.28 27.92
N TYR A 362 -31.30 -20.61 27.38
CA TYR A 362 -29.94 -20.51 27.97
C TYR A 362 -29.47 -19.09 28.38
N GLY A 363 -30.40 -18.14 28.61
CA GLY A 363 -30.05 -16.81 29.14
C GLY A 363 -29.48 -15.86 28.07
N PHE A 364 -28.92 -14.73 28.50
CA PHE A 364 -28.39 -13.65 27.68
C PHE A 364 -26.86 -13.63 27.71
N PRO A 365 -26.17 -13.44 26.57
CA PRO A 365 -24.71 -13.29 26.57
C PRO A 365 -24.29 -12.01 27.31
N ASN A 366 -23.45 -12.11 28.33
CA ASN A 366 -23.00 -10.95 29.11
C ASN A 366 -21.47 -10.83 29.17
N PHE A 367 -20.79 -11.80 29.79
CA PHE A 367 -19.33 -11.91 29.74
C PHE A 367 -18.85 -12.46 28.40
N LEU A 368 -17.92 -11.74 27.76
CA LEU A 368 -17.28 -12.13 26.50
C LEU A 368 -15.80 -11.72 26.54
N ARG A 369 -14.88 -12.67 26.30
CA ARG A 369 -13.43 -12.44 26.25
C ARG A 369 -12.80 -13.31 25.18
N GLY A 370 -11.85 -12.75 24.44
CA GLY A 370 -11.06 -13.47 23.44
C GLY A 370 -9.76 -13.99 24.03
N ALA A 371 -9.39 -15.23 23.69
CA ALA A 371 -8.04 -15.80 23.83
C ALA A 371 -7.93 -17.01 22.90
N ASP A 372 -6.73 -17.48 22.57
CA ASP A 372 -6.50 -18.78 21.92
C ASP A 372 -6.54 -19.88 22.99
N LEU A 373 -7.68 -20.54 23.15
CA LEU A 373 -7.99 -21.35 24.34
C LEU A 373 -7.59 -22.82 24.19
N ASP A 374 -7.47 -23.36 22.98
CA ASP A 374 -6.89 -24.69 22.78
C ASP A 374 -5.43 -24.67 22.31
N SER A 375 -4.84 -23.47 22.23
CA SER A 375 -3.49 -23.25 21.71
C SER A 375 -3.36 -23.88 20.32
N ASP A 376 -4.34 -23.63 19.45
CA ASP A 376 -4.32 -24.02 18.05
C ASP A 376 -3.99 -22.86 17.09
N GLY A 377 -3.77 -21.66 17.64
CA GLY A 377 -3.24 -20.52 16.93
C GLY A 377 -4.30 -19.63 16.31
N ASP A 378 -5.55 -20.05 16.41
CA ASP A 378 -6.70 -19.27 15.99
C ASP A 378 -7.31 -18.58 17.21
N GLN A 379 -7.70 -17.32 17.05
CA GLN A 379 -8.34 -16.60 18.15
C GLN A 379 -9.70 -17.23 18.48
N ASP A 380 -9.90 -17.65 19.73
CA ASP A 380 -11.20 -18.10 20.25
C ASP A 380 -11.88 -17.03 21.11
N PHE A 381 -13.02 -17.40 21.70
CA PHE A 381 -13.59 -16.65 22.82
C PHE A 381 -14.38 -17.52 23.79
N VAL A 382 -14.40 -17.08 25.05
CA VAL A 382 -15.31 -17.58 26.09
C VAL A 382 -16.53 -16.68 26.23
N LEU A 383 -17.65 -17.28 26.56
CA LEU A 383 -18.93 -16.63 26.78
C LEU A 383 -19.58 -17.18 28.06
N ALA A 384 -20.04 -16.30 28.95
CA ALA A 384 -20.98 -16.67 30.01
C ALA A 384 -22.33 -15.98 29.84
N THR A 385 -23.38 -16.62 30.38
CA THR A 385 -24.76 -16.14 30.23
C THR A 385 -25.40 -15.69 31.54
N ASP A 386 -26.18 -14.62 31.47
CA ASP A 386 -27.06 -14.11 32.52
C ASP A 386 -28.52 -14.60 32.34
N GLY A 387 -29.25 -14.81 33.43
CA GLY A 387 -30.67 -15.09 33.41
C GLY A 387 -31.26 -15.48 34.77
N TYR A 388 -32.58 -15.66 34.81
CA TYR A 388 -33.32 -15.97 36.03
C TYR A 388 -33.58 -17.47 36.21
N LEU A 389 -33.22 -18.03 37.37
CA LEU A 389 -33.44 -19.44 37.74
C LEU A 389 -34.87 -19.95 37.55
N SER A 390 -35.85 -19.08 37.81
CA SER A 390 -37.27 -19.42 37.81
C SER A 390 -37.92 -19.29 36.42
N SER A 391 -37.22 -18.71 35.45
CA SER A 391 -37.75 -18.54 34.11
C SER A 391 -37.63 -19.83 33.29
N PRO A 392 -38.72 -20.30 32.65
CA PRO A 392 -38.65 -21.37 31.66
C PRO A 392 -38.09 -20.90 30.31
N LEU A 393 -37.95 -19.58 30.08
CA LEU A 393 -37.49 -18.97 28.83
C LEU A 393 -36.09 -18.31 28.94
N TRP A 394 -35.59 -18.06 30.16
CA TRP A 394 -34.44 -17.17 30.41
C TRP A 394 -33.48 -17.73 31.48
N ARG A 395 -32.99 -18.97 31.35
CA ARG A 395 -32.08 -19.57 32.35
C ARG A 395 -30.63 -19.22 32.03
N GLY A 396 -29.96 -18.41 32.84
CA GLY A 396 -28.53 -18.15 32.68
C GLY A 396 -27.64 -19.03 33.55
N GLY A 397 -26.39 -18.64 33.69
CA GLY A 397 -25.34 -19.30 34.46
C GLY A 397 -24.61 -20.40 33.69
N TYR A 398 -24.63 -20.33 32.36
CA TYR A 398 -23.94 -21.29 31.49
C TYR A 398 -22.66 -20.66 30.93
N VAL A 399 -21.66 -21.50 30.73
CA VAL A 399 -20.36 -21.11 30.17
C VAL A 399 -20.13 -21.89 28.88
N TYR A 400 -19.69 -21.18 27.85
CA TYR A 400 -19.39 -21.73 26.54
C TYR A 400 -18.02 -21.25 26.09
N TRP A 401 -17.30 -22.14 25.43
CA TRP A 401 -16.15 -21.80 24.60
C TRP A 401 -16.57 -21.91 23.15
N TYR A 402 -16.26 -20.89 22.36
CA TYR A 402 -16.44 -20.90 20.91
C TYR A 402 -15.07 -21.04 20.28
N ARG A 403 -14.78 -22.25 19.81
CA ARG A 403 -13.56 -22.53 19.08
C ARG A 403 -13.66 -22.01 17.66
N ASN A 404 -12.73 -21.17 17.25
CA ASN A 404 -12.58 -20.73 15.87
C ASN A 404 -11.80 -21.77 15.07
N GLU A 405 -12.01 -21.80 13.76
CA GLU A 405 -11.29 -22.72 12.86
C GLU A 405 -10.47 -21.90 11.83
N GLY A 406 -9.99 -20.73 12.25
CA GLY A 406 -9.14 -19.82 11.47
C GLY A 406 -9.82 -19.13 10.28
N ASN A 407 -11.15 -19.16 10.22
CA ASN A 407 -11.91 -18.64 9.07
C ASN A 407 -13.29 -18.10 9.46
N GLU A 408 -13.40 -17.61 10.69
CA GLU A 408 -14.63 -17.09 11.32
C GLU A 408 -15.74 -18.14 11.48
N THR A 409 -15.39 -19.43 11.40
CA THR A 409 -16.33 -20.54 11.65
C THR A 409 -16.15 -20.99 13.08
N PHE A 410 -17.21 -20.86 13.88
CA PHE A 410 -17.13 -21.13 15.31
C PHE A 410 -17.87 -22.42 15.70
N THR A 411 -17.19 -23.29 16.42
CA THR A 411 -17.74 -24.49 17.05
C THR A 411 -18.05 -24.20 18.52
N LYS A 412 -19.33 -24.29 18.92
CA LYS A 412 -19.74 -24.09 20.31
C LYS A 412 -19.48 -25.33 21.16
N VAL A 413 -18.72 -25.18 22.24
CA VAL A 413 -18.41 -26.19 23.26
C VAL A 413 -19.00 -25.77 24.61
N CYS A 414 -19.70 -26.68 25.29
CA CYS A 414 -20.22 -26.43 26.64
C CYS A 414 -19.14 -26.63 27.70
N ILE A 415 -19.12 -25.76 28.71
CA ILE A 415 -18.26 -25.90 29.88
C ILE A 415 -19.14 -25.93 31.15
N PRO A 416 -19.14 -27.04 31.91
CA PRO A 416 -18.49 -28.32 31.63
C PRO A 416 -19.14 -29.07 30.43
N PRO A 417 -18.51 -30.13 29.88
CA PRO A 417 -19.01 -30.89 28.72
C PRO A 417 -20.42 -31.47 28.88
N SER A 418 -20.92 -31.61 30.11
CA SER A 418 -22.31 -32.00 30.41
C SER A 418 -23.34 -30.91 30.11
N CYS A 419 -22.90 -29.69 29.74
CA CYS A 419 -23.72 -28.49 29.64
C CYS A 419 -24.51 -28.20 30.94
N ALA A 420 -23.97 -28.60 32.09
CA ALA A 420 -24.56 -28.27 33.37
C ALA A 420 -24.41 -26.77 33.64
N ARG A 421 -25.39 -26.17 34.33
CA ARG A 421 -25.30 -24.78 34.76
C ARG A 421 -24.18 -24.64 35.79
N VAL A 422 -23.29 -23.68 35.59
CA VAL A 422 -22.14 -23.37 36.45
C VAL A 422 -22.58 -22.47 37.59
N SER A 423 -23.17 -21.31 37.28
CA SER A 423 -23.65 -20.39 38.32
C SER A 423 -24.88 -20.96 39.04
N SER A 424 -24.80 -20.92 40.36
CA SER A 424 -25.90 -21.30 41.24
C SER A 424 -27.05 -20.29 41.23
N SER A 425 -26.79 -19.01 40.94
CA SER A 425 -27.79 -17.95 40.85
C SER A 425 -28.36 -17.79 39.42
N GLY A 426 -27.68 -18.35 38.41
CA GLY A 426 -28.03 -18.18 37.01
C GLY A 426 -27.51 -16.88 36.38
N ASP A 427 -26.70 -16.12 37.10
CA ASP A 427 -26.29 -14.76 36.76
C ASP A 427 -24.75 -14.74 36.67
N SER A 428 -24.19 -14.51 35.47
CA SER A 428 -22.74 -14.63 35.19
C SER A 428 -22.31 -13.51 34.26
N ASP A 429 -21.72 -12.48 34.86
CA ASP A 429 -21.59 -11.16 34.24
C ASP A 429 -20.14 -10.73 33.99
N SER A 430 -19.19 -11.41 34.66
CA SER A 430 -17.81 -10.95 34.74
C SER A 430 -16.80 -12.09 34.80
N GLY A 431 -15.53 -11.78 34.56
CA GLY A 431 -14.43 -12.74 34.51
C GLY A 431 -13.17 -12.15 33.90
N ALA A 432 -12.11 -12.95 33.86
CA ALA A 432 -10.89 -12.65 33.11
C ALA A 432 -10.32 -13.93 32.51
N VAL A 433 -9.44 -13.77 31.52
CA VAL A 433 -8.74 -14.84 30.80
C VAL A 433 -7.25 -14.52 30.88
N GLY A 434 -6.43 -15.48 31.29
CA GLY A 434 -4.99 -15.31 31.48
C GLY A 434 -4.30 -16.63 31.81
N ASP A 435 -2.98 -16.68 31.70
CA ASP A 435 -2.17 -17.85 32.07
C ASP A 435 -1.88 -17.82 33.58
N PHE A 436 -2.80 -18.36 34.38
CA PHE A 436 -2.75 -18.22 35.84
C PHE A 436 -1.85 -19.27 36.49
N ASP A 437 -1.54 -20.39 35.84
CA ASP A 437 -0.62 -21.40 36.38
C ASP A 437 0.75 -21.49 35.69
N GLY A 438 0.97 -20.72 34.63
CA GLY A 438 2.25 -20.57 33.95
C GLY A 438 2.62 -21.77 33.08
N ASP A 439 1.64 -22.58 32.69
CA ASP A 439 1.83 -23.69 31.76
C ASP A 439 1.74 -23.25 30.28
N GLY A 440 1.35 -22.00 30.05
CA GLY A 440 1.34 -21.35 28.74
C GLY A 440 0.01 -21.41 28.02
N ASP A 441 -1.00 -22.13 28.52
CA ASP A 441 -2.37 -22.08 28.00
C ASP A 441 -3.26 -21.11 28.78
N PRO A 442 -4.07 -20.28 28.08
CA PRO A 442 -4.97 -19.38 28.77
C PRO A 442 -6.02 -20.15 29.58
N ASP A 443 -6.04 -19.86 30.87
CA ASP A 443 -7.09 -20.20 31.80
C ASP A 443 -8.14 -19.10 31.83
N PHE A 444 -9.26 -19.37 32.48
CA PHE A 444 -10.22 -18.30 32.76
C PHE A 444 -11.06 -18.56 34.00
N PHE A 445 -11.74 -17.51 34.45
CA PHE A 445 -12.79 -17.65 35.45
C PHE A 445 -14.01 -16.81 35.10
N VAL A 446 -15.13 -17.20 35.69
CA VAL A 446 -16.39 -16.47 35.60
C VAL A 446 -16.88 -16.19 37.01
N ALA A 447 -17.32 -14.96 37.26
CA ALA A 447 -17.91 -14.52 38.51
C ALA A 447 -19.43 -14.37 38.38
N ASP A 448 -20.13 -14.67 39.46
CA ASP A 448 -21.57 -14.47 39.57
C ASP A 448 -21.91 -12.97 39.70
N GLY A 449 -22.84 -12.46 38.89
CA GLY A 449 -23.19 -11.03 38.87
C GLY A 449 -24.00 -10.55 40.09
N ASN A 450 -24.67 -11.48 40.80
CA ASN A 450 -25.42 -11.15 42.03
C ASN A 450 -24.60 -11.33 43.31
N ASP A 451 -23.57 -12.17 43.29
CA ASP A 451 -22.71 -12.48 44.44
C ASP A 451 -21.32 -12.83 43.92
N SER A 452 -20.54 -11.82 43.54
CA SER A 452 -19.24 -12.03 42.89
C SER A 452 -18.17 -12.65 43.81
N MET A 453 -18.48 -12.90 45.08
CA MET A 453 -17.70 -13.83 45.90
C MET A 453 -17.78 -15.28 45.37
N ARG A 454 -18.67 -15.54 44.40
CA ARG A 454 -18.77 -16.81 43.69
C ARG A 454 -18.02 -16.78 42.37
N CYS A 455 -16.73 -17.10 42.43
CA CYS A 455 -15.91 -17.30 41.24
C CYS A 455 -15.81 -18.79 40.91
N TYR A 456 -15.88 -19.08 39.61
CA TYR A 456 -15.75 -20.42 39.03
C TYR A 456 -14.56 -20.39 38.08
N PHE A 457 -13.48 -21.05 38.48
CA PHE A 457 -12.24 -21.18 37.70
C PHE A 457 -12.30 -22.39 36.80
N PHE A 458 -11.71 -22.24 35.62
CA PHE A 458 -11.61 -23.25 34.59
C PHE A 458 -10.15 -23.38 34.23
N MET A 459 -9.49 -24.33 34.89
CA MET A 459 -8.11 -24.70 34.57
C MET A 459 -8.12 -25.30 33.17
N ASN A 460 -7.32 -24.75 32.30
CA ASN A 460 -6.90 -25.38 31.08
C ASN A 460 -5.75 -26.34 31.42
N ASN A 461 -5.70 -27.51 30.82
CA ASN A 461 -4.62 -28.45 31.10
C ASN A 461 -4.27 -29.18 29.81
N THR A 462 -3.00 -29.20 29.48
CA THR A 462 -2.50 -29.92 28.32
C THR A 462 -2.37 -31.42 28.58
N PHE A 463 -2.91 -32.25 27.68
CA PHE A 463 -2.54 -33.67 27.63
C PHE A 463 -1.20 -33.81 26.89
N PRO A 464 -0.43 -34.92 27.07
CA PRO A 464 0.77 -35.22 26.29
C PRO A 464 0.43 -35.66 24.85
N ILE A 465 -0.58 -35.03 24.25
CA ILE A 465 -0.89 -35.04 22.84
C ILE A 465 -0.57 -33.65 22.31
N TYR A 466 0.32 -33.57 21.34
CA TYR A 466 0.74 -32.33 20.71
C TYR A 466 -0.30 -31.88 19.69
N VAL A 467 -0.40 -30.57 19.54
CA VAL A 467 -1.08 -29.93 18.40
C VAL A 467 -0.56 -30.52 17.08
N PRO A 468 -1.41 -30.68 16.06
CA PRO A 468 -0.99 -31.28 14.79
C PRO A 468 -0.01 -30.38 14.01
N THR A 469 -0.05 -29.07 14.25
CA THR A 469 0.76 -28.06 13.56
C THR A 469 1.08 -26.90 14.48
N GLY A 470 2.26 -26.30 14.31
CA GLY A 470 2.67 -25.10 15.02
C GLY A 470 3.78 -24.35 14.28
N THR A 471 3.94 -23.08 14.60
CA THR A 471 4.80 -22.15 13.88
C THR A 471 5.67 -21.34 14.84
N ALA A 472 6.98 -21.26 14.55
CA ALA A 472 7.88 -20.31 15.19
C ALA A 472 8.45 -19.35 14.14
N SER A 473 8.42 -18.05 14.43
CA SER A 473 8.96 -17.00 13.56
C SER A 473 10.03 -16.18 14.28
N SER A 474 11.09 -15.80 13.58
CA SER A 474 12.15 -14.97 14.13
C SER A 474 11.85 -13.47 14.05
N ARG A 475 12.39 -12.71 15.02
CA ARG A 475 12.61 -11.26 14.85
C ARG A 475 13.54 -10.98 13.67
N ASN A 476 13.66 -9.71 13.28
CA ASN A 476 14.68 -9.31 12.32
C ASN A 476 16.07 -9.71 12.84
N ARG A 477 16.88 -10.31 11.97
CA ARG A 477 18.21 -10.81 12.35
C ARG A 477 19.34 -9.92 11.85
N PHE A 478 19.03 -8.80 11.21
CA PHE A 478 20.01 -7.76 10.93
C PHE A 478 20.04 -6.69 12.00
N ASP A 479 21.21 -6.08 12.14
CA ASP A 479 21.41 -4.86 12.91
C ASP A 479 20.68 -3.68 12.24
N CYS A 480 20.24 -2.70 13.03
CA CYS A 480 19.55 -1.51 12.52
C CYS A 480 20.37 -0.74 11.46
N SER A 481 21.70 -0.83 11.51
CA SER A 481 22.57 -0.26 10.47
C SER A 481 22.36 -0.87 9.08
N PHE A 482 21.89 -2.11 8.97
CA PHE A 482 21.55 -2.71 7.67
C PHE A 482 20.25 -2.14 7.12
N LEU A 483 19.23 -1.95 7.98
CA LEU A 483 17.98 -1.29 7.62
C LEU A 483 18.25 0.13 7.11
N ASP A 484 19.23 0.83 7.66
CA ASP A 484 19.69 2.15 7.23
C ASP A 484 20.65 2.17 6.04
N SER A 485 21.18 1.01 5.64
CA SER A 485 22.16 0.91 4.55
C SER A 485 21.54 0.93 3.16
N ASP A 486 22.37 1.11 2.12
CA ASP A 486 21.95 0.91 0.73
C ASP A 486 22.01 -0.56 0.29
N GLN A 487 21.75 -1.50 1.20
CA GLN A 487 21.83 -2.93 0.94
C GLN A 487 20.45 -3.57 1.00
N ALA A 488 20.20 -4.50 0.07
CA ALA A 488 19.00 -5.33 0.10
C ALA A 488 19.30 -6.79 -0.20
N VAL A 489 18.82 -7.67 0.68
CA VAL A 489 18.95 -9.11 0.56
C VAL A 489 18.12 -9.63 -0.59
N ILE A 490 18.75 -10.46 -1.41
CA ILE A 490 18.16 -11.12 -2.57
C ILE A 490 18.14 -12.63 -2.48
N SER A 491 19.00 -13.21 -1.65
CA SER A 491 19.01 -14.64 -1.42
C SER A 491 19.43 -14.95 0.00
N ALA A 492 18.95 -16.08 0.51
CA ALA A 492 19.37 -16.62 1.79
C ALA A 492 19.39 -18.14 1.77
N THR A 493 20.24 -18.73 2.61
CA THR A 493 20.34 -20.17 2.83
C THR A 493 20.18 -20.43 4.32
N ILE A 494 19.18 -21.24 4.68
CA ILE A 494 18.95 -21.63 6.07
C ILE A 494 19.68 -22.93 6.41
N TYR A 495 20.37 -22.95 7.54
CA TYR A 495 21.01 -24.14 8.11
C TYR A 495 20.38 -24.44 9.47
N VAL A 496 20.03 -25.70 9.70
CA VAL A 496 19.26 -26.08 10.90
C VAL A 496 19.87 -27.27 11.62
N THR A 497 19.69 -27.32 12.93
CA THR A 497 19.88 -28.52 13.75
C THR A 497 18.52 -28.96 14.27
N GLU A 498 18.00 -30.06 13.75
CA GLU A 498 16.61 -30.50 13.98
C GLU A 498 16.52 -32.01 14.27
N THR A 499 15.39 -32.45 14.82
CA THR A 499 15.02 -33.86 14.99
C THR A 499 13.60 -34.06 14.47
N LYS A 500 13.42 -35.01 13.52
CA LYS A 500 12.12 -35.37 12.94
C LYS A 500 11.84 -36.86 13.17
N PRO A 501 11.19 -37.23 14.28
CA PRO A 501 10.69 -38.58 14.47
C PRO A 501 9.72 -39.01 13.35
N ALA A 502 9.45 -40.31 13.22
CA ALA A 502 8.46 -40.80 12.24
C ALA A 502 7.10 -40.12 12.45
N ASN A 503 6.41 -39.79 11.34
CA ASN A 503 5.12 -39.07 11.32
C ASN A 503 5.18 -37.59 11.71
N THR A 504 6.38 -36.98 11.74
CA THR A 504 6.56 -35.54 11.99
C THR A 504 7.28 -34.83 10.84
N GLY A 505 7.13 -33.52 10.74
CA GLY A 505 7.76 -32.68 9.73
C GLY A 505 8.15 -31.30 10.27
N ILE A 506 9.13 -30.67 9.61
CA ILE A 506 9.39 -29.24 9.77
C ILE A 506 9.60 -28.67 8.37
N ALA A 507 8.81 -27.69 8.01
CA ALA A 507 8.93 -26.88 6.80
C ALA A 507 9.48 -25.50 7.16
N TYR A 508 10.40 -24.98 6.36
CA TYR A 508 11.03 -23.69 6.61
C TYR A 508 10.61 -22.67 5.58
N TYR A 509 10.50 -21.43 6.01
CA TYR A 509 10.17 -20.28 5.17
C TYR A 509 11.11 -19.14 5.52
N LEU A 510 11.36 -18.27 4.56
CA LEU A 510 12.19 -17.09 4.72
C LEU A 510 11.39 -15.86 4.32
N SER A 511 11.70 -14.72 4.93
CA SER A 511 11.08 -13.45 4.57
C SER A 511 12.10 -12.32 4.62
N ASN A 512 12.03 -11.43 3.64
CA ASN A 512 12.79 -10.18 3.56
C ASN A 512 11.89 -8.96 3.30
N SER A 513 10.57 -9.15 3.25
CA SER A 513 9.58 -8.12 2.93
C SER A 513 8.28 -8.38 3.70
N ASN A 514 7.49 -7.33 3.94
CA ASN A 514 6.19 -7.45 4.59
C ASN A 514 5.05 -7.51 3.56
N THR A 515 3.92 -8.03 3.98
CA THR A 515 2.63 -7.87 3.31
C THR A 515 2.12 -6.44 3.50
N GLU A 516 1.03 -6.12 2.82
CA GLU A 516 0.34 -4.85 3.01
C GLU A 516 -0.20 -4.68 4.44
N ALA A 517 -0.49 -5.74 5.17
CA ALA A 517 -0.89 -5.62 6.58
C ALA A 517 0.30 -5.37 7.52
N GLY A 518 1.53 -5.21 7.02
CA GLY A 518 2.72 -5.03 7.86
C GLY A 518 3.32 -6.34 8.40
N VAL A 519 2.63 -7.49 8.24
CA VAL A 519 3.15 -8.81 8.65
C VAL A 519 4.14 -9.39 7.63
N PRO A 520 5.14 -10.20 8.02
CA PRO A 520 6.12 -10.76 7.09
C PRO A 520 5.50 -11.57 5.94
N ARG A 521 5.94 -11.31 4.71
CA ARG A 521 5.61 -12.13 3.54
C ARG A 521 6.54 -13.33 3.49
N TRP A 522 6.03 -14.49 3.91
CA TRP A 522 6.80 -15.74 3.96
C TRP A 522 6.90 -16.42 2.59
N GLU A 523 8.13 -16.68 2.13
CA GLU A 523 8.42 -17.45 0.93
C GLU A 523 8.94 -18.86 1.28
N GLY A 524 8.43 -19.88 0.58
CA GLY A 524 8.83 -21.27 0.80
C GLY A 524 7.74 -22.29 0.43
N PRO A 525 7.87 -23.55 0.86
CA PRO A 525 8.90 -24.05 1.77
C PRO A 525 10.30 -24.09 1.14
N VAL A 526 11.31 -23.68 1.89
CA VAL A 526 12.73 -23.71 1.50
C VAL A 526 13.40 -24.98 2.03
N THR A 527 14.43 -25.46 1.33
CA THR A 527 15.20 -26.64 1.73
C THR A 527 16.45 -26.23 2.49
N PRO A 528 16.67 -26.68 3.74
CA PRO A 528 17.88 -26.36 4.49
C PRO A 528 19.16 -26.73 3.73
N GLY A 529 20.13 -25.81 3.70
CA GLY A 529 21.39 -25.94 2.95
C GLY A 529 21.30 -25.63 1.45
N VAL A 530 20.12 -25.29 0.93
CA VAL A 530 19.92 -24.85 -0.47
C VAL A 530 19.62 -23.36 -0.51
N GLU A 531 20.30 -22.64 -1.39
CA GLU A 531 20.07 -21.19 -1.57
C GLU A 531 18.67 -20.92 -2.13
N TRP A 532 17.92 -20.07 -1.43
CA TRP A 532 16.64 -19.52 -1.86
C TRP A 532 16.84 -18.12 -2.42
N ASN A 533 16.27 -17.83 -3.59
CA ASN A 533 16.23 -16.49 -4.17
C ASN A 533 14.86 -15.87 -3.90
N PHE A 534 14.84 -14.71 -3.25
CA PHE A 534 13.61 -13.99 -2.98
C PHE A 534 13.02 -13.42 -4.28
N ASN A 535 11.69 -13.31 -4.34
CA ASN A 535 11.00 -12.73 -5.49
C ASN A 535 11.30 -11.23 -5.64
N ALA A 536 11.49 -10.53 -4.52
CA ALA A 536 11.89 -9.13 -4.46
C ALA A 536 13.05 -8.96 -3.46
N PRO A 537 13.98 -8.02 -3.67
CA PRO A 537 14.98 -7.70 -2.67
C PRO A 537 14.34 -7.00 -1.45
N GLY A 538 14.97 -7.12 -0.28
CA GLY A 538 14.42 -6.60 0.97
C GLY A 538 15.47 -6.19 1.99
N ASN A 539 15.11 -5.37 2.97
CA ASN A 539 16.01 -4.74 3.93
C ASN A 539 16.09 -5.45 5.29
N PHE A 540 15.37 -6.57 5.47
CA PHE A 540 15.46 -7.41 6.65
C PHE A 540 15.61 -8.89 6.26
N LEU A 541 15.88 -9.74 7.25
CA LEU A 541 15.85 -11.19 7.06
C LEU A 541 15.26 -11.87 8.29
N ARG A 542 14.16 -12.59 8.08
CA ARG A 542 13.43 -13.38 9.08
C ARG A 542 13.28 -14.83 8.58
N TRP A 543 13.15 -15.77 9.50
CA TRP A 543 12.86 -17.17 9.20
C TRP A 543 11.61 -17.63 9.95
N ARG A 544 10.89 -18.59 9.37
CA ARG A 544 9.74 -19.26 9.99
C ARG A 544 9.88 -20.76 9.85
N ALA A 545 9.60 -21.49 10.92
CA ALA A 545 9.53 -22.95 10.92
C ALA A 545 8.09 -23.37 11.23
N VAL A 546 7.48 -24.15 10.32
CA VAL A 546 6.18 -24.79 10.51
C VAL A 546 6.43 -26.25 10.86
N LEU A 547 6.20 -26.59 12.12
CA LEU A 547 6.29 -27.93 12.67
C LEU A 547 4.95 -28.64 12.43
N SER A 548 4.99 -29.94 12.13
CA SER A 548 3.79 -30.75 11.95
C SER A 548 3.95 -32.16 12.48
N SER A 549 2.82 -32.76 12.88
CA SER A 549 2.73 -34.15 13.29
C SER A 549 1.40 -34.76 12.87
N THR A 550 1.45 -35.94 12.24
CA THR A 550 0.27 -36.78 11.97
C THR A 550 0.02 -37.79 13.08
N ASN A 551 0.88 -37.81 14.10
CA ASN A 551 0.72 -38.59 15.32
C ASN A 551 0.88 -37.66 16.52
N ASN A 552 -0.24 -37.25 17.10
CA ASN A 552 -0.27 -36.33 18.23
C ASN A 552 0.53 -36.81 19.47
N LEU A 553 1.05 -38.03 19.53
CA LEU A 553 1.94 -38.46 20.63
C LEU A 553 3.42 -38.10 20.44
N VAL A 554 3.80 -37.52 19.29
CA VAL A 554 5.20 -37.26 18.95
C VAL A 554 5.34 -35.88 18.31
N THR A 555 6.36 -35.12 18.72
CA THR A 555 6.68 -33.80 18.19
C THR A 555 8.06 -33.79 17.50
N PRO A 556 8.23 -33.04 16.39
CA PRO A 556 9.55 -32.66 15.90
C PRO A 556 10.19 -31.62 16.83
N SER A 557 11.50 -31.38 16.70
CA SER A 557 12.19 -30.35 17.49
C SER A 557 13.28 -29.62 16.71
N LEU A 558 13.41 -28.30 16.90
CA LEU A 558 14.39 -27.41 16.27
C LEU A 558 15.31 -26.77 17.32
N ARG A 559 16.61 -27.04 17.26
CA ARG A 559 17.60 -26.58 18.25
C ARG A 559 18.39 -25.34 17.84
N ARG A 560 18.66 -25.18 16.55
CA ARG A 560 19.51 -24.09 16.03
C ARG A 560 19.15 -23.73 14.60
N VAL A 561 19.19 -22.44 14.30
CA VAL A 561 19.08 -21.88 12.94
C VAL A 561 20.26 -20.94 12.71
N ASP A 562 21.01 -21.14 11.62
CA ASP A 562 21.98 -20.19 11.08
C ASP A 562 21.56 -19.79 9.66
N LEU A 563 21.87 -18.55 9.25
CA LEU A 563 21.52 -18.04 7.92
C LEU A 563 22.77 -17.51 7.22
N ASP A 564 22.99 -17.97 5.99
CA ASP A 564 23.85 -17.28 5.02
C ASP A 564 22.97 -16.43 4.11
N TYR A 565 23.45 -15.29 3.63
CA TYR A 565 22.68 -14.43 2.74
C TYR A 565 23.56 -13.73 1.72
N LYS A 566 22.93 -13.28 0.63
CA LYS A 566 23.53 -12.39 -0.36
C LYS A 566 22.65 -11.17 -0.54
N TYR A 567 23.28 -10.03 -0.77
CA TYR A 567 22.62 -8.76 -0.96
C TYR A 567 23.16 -8.03 -2.18
N LEU A 568 22.37 -7.06 -2.65
CA LEU A 568 22.75 -6.06 -3.63
C LEU A 568 23.07 -4.76 -2.92
N THR A 569 23.98 -4.00 -3.51
CA THR A 569 24.21 -2.61 -3.15
C THR A 569 23.30 -1.69 -3.95
N LYS A 570 23.24 -0.42 -3.53
CA LYS A 570 22.59 0.69 -4.22
C LYS A 570 22.65 0.57 -5.74
N ARG A 571 21.49 0.64 -6.38
CA ARG A 571 21.37 0.78 -7.84
C ARG A 571 20.29 1.79 -8.18
N GLU A 572 20.50 2.46 -9.29
CA GLU A 572 19.55 3.43 -9.81
C GLU A 572 18.74 2.83 -10.95
N TYR A 573 17.44 3.09 -10.94
CA TYR A 573 16.46 2.53 -11.87
C TYR A 573 15.65 3.67 -12.50
N SER A 574 15.22 3.49 -13.73
CA SER A 574 14.24 4.37 -14.38
C SER A 574 13.26 3.54 -15.19
N ARG A 575 11.98 3.89 -15.09
CA ARG A 575 10.90 3.27 -15.89
C ARG A 575 10.03 4.32 -16.57
N THR A 576 10.45 5.58 -16.51
CA THR A 576 9.74 6.75 -17.00
C THR A 576 10.31 7.24 -18.33
N SER A 577 9.48 7.86 -19.16
CA SER A 577 9.94 8.69 -20.26
C SER A 577 10.49 10.01 -19.77
N GLN A 578 11.41 10.58 -20.53
CA GLN A 578 11.92 11.93 -20.29
C GLN A 578 10.91 12.97 -20.79
N THR A 579 11.19 14.24 -20.55
CA THR A 579 10.50 15.35 -21.22
C THR A 579 11.48 16.48 -21.53
N LEU A 580 11.11 17.38 -22.43
CA LEU A 580 11.94 18.50 -22.86
C LEU A 580 11.21 19.82 -22.67
N ALA A 581 11.96 20.88 -22.38
CA ALA A 581 11.48 22.25 -22.52
C ALA A 581 12.61 23.17 -22.99
N MET A 582 12.23 24.19 -23.76
CA MET A 582 13.10 25.33 -24.03
C MET A 582 13.02 26.31 -22.86
N VAL A 583 14.09 26.53 -22.13
CA VAL A 583 14.13 27.35 -20.91
C VAL A 583 15.26 28.39 -21.02
N ASP A 584 15.18 29.48 -20.28
CA ASP A 584 16.27 30.46 -20.17
C ASP A 584 17.01 30.17 -18.86
N VAL A 585 18.19 29.57 -18.96
CA VAL A 585 19.05 29.20 -17.82
C VAL A 585 20.02 30.33 -17.46
N GLY A 586 20.37 31.19 -18.43
CA GLY A 586 21.39 32.23 -18.30
C GLY A 586 20.88 33.66 -18.02
N GLY A 587 19.56 33.89 -18.05
CA GLY A 587 18.96 35.22 -18.01
C GLY A 587 19.15 36.02 -19.30
N GLY A 588 19.34 35.34 -20.43
CA GLY A 588 19.63 35.90 -21.75
C GLY A 588 18.46 35.77 -22.73
N ASP A 589 18.66 36.23 -23.98
CA ASP A 589 17.64 36.09 -25.04
C ASP A 589 17.63 34.70 -25.71
N GLU A 590 18.70 33.91 -25.53
CA GLU A 590 18.83 32.55 -26.05
C GLU A 590 18.17 31.56 -25.08
N LYS A 591 17.42 30.60 -25.61
CA LYS A 591 16.79 29.54 -24.82
C LYS A 591 17.56 28.25 -25.00
N GLU A 592 17.94 27.61 -23.91
CA GLU A 592 18.54 26.29 -23.87
C GLU A 592 17.47 25.19 -23.96
N GLU A 593 17.81 24.08 -24.60
CA GLU A 593 17.00 22.87 -24.65
C GLU A 593 17.33 21.98 -23.45
N ILE A 594 16.40 21.89 -22.50
CA ILE A 594 16.59 21.16 -21.24
C ILE A 594 15.81 19.86 -21.24
N LEU A 595 16.51 18.74 -21.03
CA LEU A 595 15.98 17.40 -20.88
C LEU A 595 15.77 17.08 -19.40
N TYR A 596 14.58 16.64 -19.02
CA TYR A 596 14.26 16.19 -17.66
C TYR A 596 14.12 14.67 -17.64
N SER A 597 14.91 14.01 -16.80
CA SER A 597 14.89 12.56 -16.60
C SER A 597 14.60 12.22 -15.15
N ALA A 598 13.66 11.29 -14.95
CA ALA A 598 13.32 10.79 -13.64
C ALA A 598 13.90 9.39 -13.41
N SER A 599 14.22 9.09 -12.16
CA SER A 599 14.77 7.81 -11.72
C SER A 599 14.62 7.65 -10.21
N PHE A 600 14.99 6.50 -9.69
CA PHE A 600 15.05 6.26 -8.26
C PHE A 600 16.18 5.31 -7.87
N GLU A 601 16.67 5.46 -6.65
CA GLU A 601 17.69 4.59 -6.07
C GLU A 601 17.04 3.54 -5.17
N PHE A 602 17.29 2.28 -5.49
CA PHE A 602 16.86 1.12 -4.71
C PHE A 602 18.05 0.59 -3.90
N PRO A 603 17.87 0.18 -2.62
CA PRO A 603 16.60 -0.18 -1.96
C PRO A 603 15.90 0.91 -1.16
N LYS A 604 16.44 2.13 -1.15
CA LYS A 604 15.90 3.23 -0.33
C LYS A 604 14.74 3.98 -0.97
N TRP A 605 14.41 3.66 -2.22
CA TRP A 605 13.35 4.29 -3.00
C TRP A 605 13.48 5.81 -3.05
N GLN A 606 14.72 6.28 -3.17
CA GLN A 606 15.03 7.72 -3.22
C GLN A 606 14.81 8.22 -4.64
N GLY A 607 13.79 9.07 -4.86
CA GLY A 607 13.48 9.58 -6.18
C GLY A 607 14.38 10.74 -6.60
N HIS A 608 14.61 10.84 -7.90
CA HIS A 608 15.37 11.88 -8.55
C HIS A 608 14.66 12.38 -9.79
N LEU A 609 14.68 13.70 -10.00
CA LEU A 609 14.34 14.34 -11.26
C LEU A 609 15.52 15.24 -11.63
N ARG A 610 16.16 14.98 -12.77
CA ARG A 610 17.40 15.66 -13.18
C ARG A 610 17.20 16.43 -14.47
N SER A 611 17.78 17.62 -14.53
CA SER A 611 17.74 18.49 -15.71
C SER A 611 19.10 18.54 -16.39
N TRP A 612 19.09 18.39 -17.71
CA TRP A 612 20.29 18.35 -18.54
C TRP A 612 20.20 19.36 -19.66
N ASP A 613 21.24 20.19 -19.82
CA ASP A 613 21.39 20.97 -21.03
C ASP A 613 21.85 20.07 -22.17
N VAL A 614 20.99 19.96 -23.18
CA VAL A 614 21.22 19.14 -24.38
C VAL A 614 21.17 19.99 -25.65
N THR A 615 21.31 21.30 -25.54
CA THR A 615 21.22 22.27 -26.66
C THR A 615 22.18 21.90 -27.79
N ASP A 616 23.47 21.84 -27.49
CA ASP A 616 24.56 21.62 -28.45
C ASP A 616 25.36 20.36 -28.10
N LEU A 617 24.87 19.20 -28.54
CA LEU A 617 25.56 17.92 -28.29
C LEU A 617 26.75 17.70 -29.25
N SER A 618 27.75 16.98 -28.78
CA SER A 618 28.95 16.59 -29.54
C SER A 618 28.67 15.42 -30.49
N LEU A 619 27.98 15.74 -31.59
CA LEU A 619 27.53 14.78 -32.60
C LEU A 619 28.54 14.63 -33.74
N ALA A 620 28.72 13.41 -34.26
CA ALA A 620 29.65 13.15 -35.33
C ALA A 620 29.16 13.73 -36.67
N TYR A 621 30.07 14.38 -37.41
CA TYR A 621 29.83 14.81 -38.79
C TYR A 621 29.82 13.60 -39.75
N THR A 622 28.73 12.82 -39.74
CA THR A 622 28.51 11.66 -40.60
C THR A 622 27.02 11.47 -40.87
N ARG A 623 26.66 10.77 -41.94
CA ARG A 623 25.25 10.38 -42.18
C ARG A 623 24.80 9.16 -41.38
N ASN A 624 25.72 8.45 -40.73
CA ASN A 624 25.43 7.24 -39.96
C ASN A 624 24.55 7.56 -38.75
N SER A 625 23.74 6.59 -38.34
CA SER A 625 23.03 6.62 -37.06
C SER A 625 24.02 6.27 -35.95
N GLU A 626 24.07 7.08 -34.90
CA GLU A 626 24.89 6.81 -33.72
C GLU A 626 24.04 6.90 -32.46
N ILE A 627 24.24 5.97 -31.54
CA ILE A 627 23.73 6.03 -30.18
C ILE A 627 24.91 6.23 -29.24
N LYS A 628 24.78 7.15 -28.29
CA LYS A 628 25.82 7.51 -27.32
C LYS A 628 25.18 7.83 -25.98
N ASP A 629 25.90 7.56 -24.90
CA ASP A 629 25.58 8.11 -23.58
C ASP A 629 25.60 9.65 -23.66
N ILE A 630 24.59 10.31 -23.08
CA ILE A 630 24.43 11.76 -23.20
C ILE A 630 25.65 12.53 -22.65
N LYS A 631 26.35 12.01 -21.64
CA LYS A 631 27.58 12.62 -21.10
C LYS A 631 28.70 12.58 -22.11
N THR A 632 28.83 11.46 -22.82
CA THR A 632 29.84 11.31 -23.88
C THR A 632 29.52 12.16 -25.12
N ALA A 633 28.29 12.63 -25.22
CA ALA A 633 27.84 13.63 -26.17
C ALA A 633 27.91 15.07 -25.61
N ASP A 634 28.63 15.28 -24.50
CA ASP A 634 28.85 16.57 -23.84
C ASP A 634 27.57 17.25 -23.28
N ALA A 635 26.52 16.48 -22.96
CA ALA A 635 25.37 17.01 -22.20
C ALA A 635 25.79 17.42 -20.78
N VAL A 636 25.24 18.53 -20.28
CA VAL A 636 25.62 19.10 -18.98
C VAL A 636 24.51 18.86 -17.96
N LEU A 637 24.80 18.10 -16.90
CA LEU A 637 23.89 17.99 -15.75
C LEU A 637 23.81 19.36 -15.05
N LEU A 638 22.60 19.89 -14.91
CA LEU A 638 22.36 21.17 -14.26
C LEU A 638 21.98 21.00 -12.79
N ARG A 639 20.93 20.23 -12.48
CA ARG A 639 20.32 20.12 -11.14
C ARG A 639 19.67 18.74 -10.93
N ASP A 640 19.41 18.43 -9.66
CA ASP A 640 18.68 17.23 -9.21
C ASP A 640 17.65 17.64 -8.14
N ALA A 641 16.36 17.52 -8.47
CA ALA A 641 15.27 17.92 -7.59
C ALA A 641 15.25 17.16 -6.25
N GLY A 642 15.72 15.91 -6.22
CA GLY A 642 15.81 15.14 -4.99
C GLY A 642 16.84 15.71 -4.03
N ILE A 643 17.99 16.17 -4.55
CA ILE A 643 19.03 16.85 -3.77
C ILE A 643 18.53 18.22 -3.29
N GLU A 644 17.92 19.02 -4.17
CA GLU A 644 17.40 20.34 -3.84
C GLU A 644 16.28 20.25 -2.78
N LEU A 645 15.37 19.29 -2.93
CA LEU A 645 14.30 19.06 -1.95
C LEU A 645 14.84 18.56 -0.62
N ASN A 646 15.86 17.70 -0.63
CA ASN A 646 16.47 17.21 0.61
C ASN A 646 17.12 18.35 1.42
N ALA A 647 17.75 19.31 0.74
CA ALA A 647 18.32 20.50 1.36
C ALA A 647 17.26 21.49 1.91
N LYS A 648 16.04 21.45 1.39
CA LYS A 648 14.91 22.26 1.86
C LYS A 648 14.38 21.71 3.19
N SER A 649 14.21 22.58 4.19
CA SER A 649 13.62 22.17 5.48
C SER A 649 12.15 21.80 5.30
N TRP A 650 11.68 20.79 6.04
CA TRP A 650 10.27 20.37 6.06
C TRP A 650 9.30 21.55 6.24
N SER A 651 9.66 22.52 7.08
CA SER A 651 8.82 23.67 7.43
C SER A 651 8.75 24.73 6.32
N ALA A 652 9.70 24.72 5.39
CA ALA A 652 9.75 25.62 4.25
C ALA A 652 9.01 25.08 3.02
N ARG A 653 8.57 23.80 3.06
CA ARG A 653 7.80 23.20 1.98
C ARG A 653 6.39 23.78 1.91
N THR A 654 5.86 23.82 0.70
CA THR A 654 4.47 24.22 0.44
C THR A 654 3.76 23.03 -0.17
N VAL A 655 3.01 22.31 0.67
CA VAL A 655 2.22 21.16 0.23
C VAL A 655 0.74 21.50 0.40
N TYR A 656 -0.06 21.11 -0.58
CA TYR A 656 -1.50 21.30 -0.61
C TYR A 656 -2.21 19.94 -0.62
N THR A 657 -3.46 19.95 -0.16
CA THR A 657 -4.39 18.85 -0.37
C THR A 657 -5.78 19.41 -0.65
N ALA A 658 -6.71 18.51 -0.99
CA ALA A 658 -8.12 18.84 -1.15
C ALA A 658 -8.92 18.45 0.09
N HIS A 659 -9.99 19.18 0.37
CA HIS A 659 -11.01 18.82 1.36
C HIS A 659 -12.40 19.24 0.86
N ASP A 660 -13.44 18.82 1.58
CA ASP A 660 -14.82 19.29 1.36
C ASP A 660 -15.12 20.50 2.27
N GLY A 661 -14.74 21.69 1.81
CA GLY A 661 -14.86 22.93 2.59
C GLY A 661 -16.27 23.51 2.58
N GLN A 662 -17.06 23.10 1.59
CA GLN A 662 -18.44 23.53 1.39
C GLN A 662 -19.46 22.51 1.96
N SER A 663 -18.99 21.35 2.42
CA SER A 663 -19.82 20.24 2.91
C SER A 663 -20.82 19.74 1.86
N ASP A 664 -20.42 19.73 0.59
CA ASP A 664 -21.24 19.31 -0.55
C ASP A 664 -20.87 17.90 -1.07
N GLY A 665 -19.93 17.24 -0.42
CA GLY A 665 -19.40 15.93 -0.79
C GLY A 665 -18.36 15.97 -1.91
N ARG A 666 -17.86 17.16 -2.28
CA ARG A 666 -16.83 17.33 -3.31
C ARG A 666 -15.52 17.78 -2.69
N TYR A 667 -14.44 17.09 -3.02
CA TYR A 667 -13.09 17.44 -2.58
C TYR A 667 -12.44 18.43 -3.56
N ASN A 668 -13.03 19.62 -3.70
CA ASN A 668 -12.61 20.65 -4.65
C ASN A 668 -12.19 21.97 -4.00
N ASP A 669 -12.10 22.02 -2.66
CA ASP A 669 -11.51 23.13 -1.95
C ASP A 669 -10.07 22.81 -1.55
N ARG A 670 -9.14 23.74 -1.78
CA ARG A 670 -7.74 23.56 -1.44
C ARG A 670 -7.42 24.02 -0.03
N ILE A 671 -6.64 23.23 0.69
CA ILE A 671 -6.01 23.61 1.96
C ILE A 671 -4.50 23.34 1.95
N ARG A 672 -3.75 24.05 2.79
CA ARG A 672 -2.35 23.72 3.05
C ARG A 672 -2.28 22.42 3.85
N PHE A 673 -1.43 21.48 3.46
CA PHE A 673 -1.07 20.33 4.28
C PHE A 673 0.07 20.77 5.23
N ALA A 674 -0.29 21.24 6.41
CA ALA A 674 0.66 21.84 7.35
C ALA A 674 0.17 21.78 8.80
N ILE A 675 1.09 22.01 9.74
CA ILE A 675 0.77 22.06 11.18
C ILE A 675 -0.25 23.15 11.52
N SER A 676 -0.30 24.24 10.75
CA SER A 676 -1.26 25.33 10.95
C SER A 676 -2.71 24.96 10.64
N THR A 677 -2.96 23.83 9.97
CA THR A 677 -4.26 23.39 9.45
C THR A 677 -4.68 22.02 9.97
N ILE A 678 -4.00 21.50 11.00
CA ILE A 678 -4.21 20.15 11.54
C ILE A 678 -5.66 19.90 11.99
N THR A 679 -6.36 20.91 12.49
CA THR A 679 -7.77 20.79 12.91
C THR A 679 -8.68 20.35 11.77
N THR A 680 -8.37 20.73 10.53
CA THR A 680 -9.13 20.26 9.36
C THR A 680 -8.57 18.94 8.82
N LEU A 681 -7.25 18.71 8.93
CA LEU A 681 -6.62 17.48 8.43
C LEU A 681 -6.97 16.25 9.27
N ASP A 682 -7.22 16.43 10.57
CA ASP A 682 -7.64 15.41 11.53
C ASP A 682 -8.85 14.59 11.01
N ASP A 683 -9.82 15.25 10.39
CA ASP A 683 -11.01 14.62 9.80
C ASP A 683 -10.71 13.66 8.64
N TYR A 684 -9.53 13.78 8.01
CA TYR A 684 -9.19 13.07 6.76
C TYR A 684 -8.00 12.11 6.88
N LEU A 685 -7.17 12.23 7.92
CA LEU A 685 -5.98 11.39 8.13
C LEU A 685 -6.32 10.01 8.72
N GLY A 686 -7.53 9.84 9.26
CA GLY A 686 -8.00 8.53 9.75
C GLY A 686 -7.32 8.06 11.03
N LEU A 687 -6.82 8.99 11.85
CA LEU A 687 -6.10 8.73 13.11
C LEU A 687 -6.99 8.92 14.36
N GLY A 688 -8.30 9.07 14.17
CA GLY A 688 -9.22 9.46 15.25
C GLY A 688 -9.29 10.97 15.45
N GLN A 689 -10.29 11.41 16.22
CA GLN A 689 -10.54 12.82 16.47
C GLN A 689 -9.56 13.39 17.51
N ASP A 690 -9.09 14.60 17.23
CA ASP A 690 -8.11 15.38 18.00
C ASP A 690 -6.82 14.57 18.26
N SER A 691 -6.38 13.78 17.26
CA SER A 691 -5.34 12.79 17.48
C SER A 691 -3.96 13.40 17.72
N PRO A 692 -3.24 12.97 18.78
CA PRO A 692 -1.88 13.43 19.04
C PRO A 692 -0.87 13.01 17.95
N GLU A 693 -1.27 12.06 17.09
CA GLU A 693 -0.45 11.53 16.01
C GLU A 693 -0.52 12.34 14.72
N VAL A 694 -1.56 13.17 14.56
CA VAL A 694 -1.73 14.01 13.38
C VAL A 694 -0.55 14.98 13.19
N PRO A 695 -0.09 15.72 14.22
CA PRO A 695 1.06 16.61 14.04
C PRO A 695 2.35 15.88 13.67
N PRO A 696 2.79 14.80 14.36
CA PRO A 696 3.94 13.99 13.94
C PRO A 696 3.81 13.44 12.52
N LEU A 697 2.65 12.88 12.15
CA LEU A 697 2.45 12.37 10.79
C LEU A 697 2.57 13.47 9.73
N VAL A 698 1.97 14.64 9.97
CA VAL A 698 2.08 15.79 9.05
C VAL A 698 3.54 16.22 8.91
N ARG A 699 4.32 16.29 10.00
CA ARG A 699 5.76 16.59 9.93
C ARG A 699 6.53 15.52 9.17
N PHE A 700 6.22 14.25 9.41
CA PHE A 700 6.87 13.12 8.75
C PHE A 700 6.69 13.13 7.24
N VAL A 701 5.45 13.37 6.78
CA VAL A 701 5.13 13.50 5.34
C VAL A 701 5.83 14.73 4.74
N LEU A 702 5.93 15.83 5.48
CA LEU A 702 6.67 17.02 5.04
C LEU A 702 8.20 16.82 5.05
N GLY A 703 8.72 15.83 5.77
CA GLY A 703 10.14 15.49 5.75
C GLY A 703 10.86 15.54 7.10
N TYR A 704 10.17 15.51 8.24
CA TYR A 704 10.78 15.56 9.57
C TYR A 704 10.34 14.37 10.43
N ASN A 705 11.30 13.67 11.01
CA ASN A 705 11.06 12.52 11.87
C ASN A 705 11.18 12.98 13.34
N ASP A 706 10.04 13.05 14.03
CA ASP A 706 9.96 13.50 15.43
C ASP A 706 10.68 12.53 16.38
N ALA A 707 10.59 11.21 16.16
CA ALA A 707 11.22 10.18 17.00
C ALA A 707 12.76 10.33 17.06
N SER A 708 13.40 10.69 15.95
CA SER A 708 14.85 10.95 15.86
C SER A 708 15.23 12.43 15.89
N ALA A 709 14.24 13.32 16.10
CA ALA A 709 14.37 14.77 16.16
C ALA A 709 15.19 15.39 15.00
N ARG A 710 15.07 14.85 13.78
CA ARG A 710 15.85 15.27 12.60
C ARG A 710 15.03 15.32 11.32
N GLU A 711 15.53 16.09 10.35
CA GLU A 711 15.05 16.00 8.96
C GLU A 711 15.25 14.57 8.44
N ARG A 712 14.29 14.06 7.68
CA ARG A 712 14.41 12.81 6.95
C ARG A 712 15.63 12.89 6.02
N PRO A 713 16.40 11.80 5.87
CA PRO A 713 17.61 11.79 5.05
C PRO A 713 17.31 11.96 3.56
N TRP A 714 16.07 11.68 3.13
CA TRP A 714 15.56 11.94 1.79
C TRP A 714 14.06 12.21 1.84
N LYS A 715 13.60 13.17 1.03
CA LYS A 715 12.21 13.64 1.03
C LYS A 715 11.44 13.24 -0.22
N LEU A 716 12.07 13.26 -1.40
CA LEU A 716 11.42 12.93 -2.67
C LEU A 716 11.26 11.40 -2.79
N GLY A 717 10.02 10.92 -2.78
CA GLY A 717 9.70 9.51 -3.04
C GLY A 717 10.14 9.07 -4.44
N ASP A 718 10.27 7.78 -4.68
CA ASP A 718 10.63 7.26 -5.99
C ASP A 718 9.64 7.71 -7.07
N ILE A 719 10.19 8.12 -8.21
CA ILE A 719 9.44 8.39 -9.43
C ILE A 719 9.56 7.14 -10.28
N ASN A 720 8.64 6.20 -10.09
CA ASN A 720 8.74 4.88 -10.68
C ASN A 720 8.12 4.87 -12.08
N HIS A 721 6.82 5.14 -12.22
CA HIS A 721 6.12 5.09 -13.52
C HIS A 721 5.64 6.46 -14.03
N SER A 722 5.68 7.50 -13.19
CA SER A 722 5.26 8.84 -13.57
C SER A 722 6.32 9.56 -14.42
N SER A 723 6.08 9.67 -15.73
CA SER A 723 6.94 10.45 -16.62
C SER A 723 6.76 11.94 -16.38
N PRO A 724 7.83 12.72 -16.12
CA PRO A 724 7.72 14.17 -15.91
C PRO A 724 7.06 14.86 -17.11
N GLN A 725 6.23 15.86 -16.84
CA GLN A 725 5.57 16.68 -17.87
C GLN A 725 5.89 18.16 -17.68
N THR A 726 6.09 18.88 -18.77
CA THR A 726 6.36 20.31 -18.75
C THR A 726 5.07 21.10 -19.00
N LEU A 727 4.71 21.98 -18.07
CA LEU A 727 3.65 22.96 -18.27
C LEU A 727 4.29 24.20 -18.89
N LEU A 728 3.91 24.48 -20.14
CA LEU A 728 4.42 25.61 -20.91
C LEU A 728 3.32 26.67 -21.10
N PRO A 729 3.65 27.92 -21.49
CA PRO A 729 2.65 28.85 -21.99
C PRO A 729 1.78 28.20 -23.08
N PRO A 730 0.47 28.48 -23.10
CA PRO A 730 -0.46 27.88 -24.06
C PRO A 730 -0.03 28.16 -25.50
N ASN A 731 0.00 27.12 -26.34
CA ASN A 731 0.54 27.22 -27.70
C ASN A 731 -0.23 26.40 -28.75
N ASP A 732 -1.38 25.81 -28.40
CA ASP A 732 -2.20 25.05 -29.35
C ASP A 732 -2.73 25.88 -30.52
N ASN A 733 -3.23 25.18 -31.54
CA ASN A 733 -3.79 25.81 -32.73
C ASN A 733 -5.10 26.54 -32.41
N VAL A 734 -5.03 27.88 -32.41
CA VAL A 734 -6.15 28.80 -32.19
C VAL A 734 -7.39 28.46 -33.03
N ALA A 735 -7.21 28.05 -34.28
CA ALA A 735 -8.33 27.74 -35.16
C ALA A 735 -9.09 26.48 -34.71
N ARG A 736 -8.40 25.48 -34.15
CA ARG A 736 -8.99 24.24 -33.63
C ARG A 736 -9.59 24.42 -32.24
N MET A 737 -8.92 25.19 -31.39
CA MET A 737 -9.38 25.45 -30.02
C MET A 737 -10.66 26.31 -30.02
N GLY A 738 -10.76 27.28 -30.93
CA GLY A 738 -11.95 28.06 -31.18
C GLY A 738 -11.99 29.40 -30.43
N ALA A 739 -13.19 29.93 -30.22
CA ALA A 739 -13.38 31.30 -29.75
C ALA A 739 -12.74 31.58 -28.38
N GLY A 740 -12.10 32.74 -28.25
CA GLY A 740 -11.46 33.19 -27.00
C GLY A 740 -10.07 32.59 -26.72
N TYR A 741 -9.64 31.54 -27.44
CA TYR A 741 -8.36 30.90 -27.17
C TYR A 741 -7.17 31.79 -27.53
N GLU A 742 -7.28 32.57 -28.61
CA GLU A 742 -6.23 33.53 -28.98
C GLU A 742 -5.98 34.56 -27.86
N ALA A 743 -7.04 35.02 -27.20
CA ALA A 743 -6.93 35.92 -26.06
C ALA A 743 -6.25 35.21 -24.88
N PHE A 744 -6.67 33.99 -24.55
CA PHE A 744 -6.04 33.16 -23.52
C PHE A 744 -4.54 32.95 -23.77
N VAL A 745 -4.15 32.68 -25.02
CA VAL A 745 -2.75 32.53 -25.42
C VAL A 745 -1.96 33.81 -25.19
N ASN A 746 -2.52 34.96 -25.58
CA ASN A 746 -1.86 36.24 -25.39
C ASN A 746 -1.76 36.64 -23.91
N ASP A 747 -2.82 36.39 -23.12
CA ASP A 747 -2.90 36.74 -21.70
C ASP A 747 -1.95 35.88 -20.84
N ASN A 748 -1.64 34.66 -21.28
CA ASN A 748 -0.75 33.72 -20.59
C ASN A 748 0.60 33.54 -21.29
N ALA A 749 0.99 34.44 -22.19
CA ALA A 749 2.24 34.34 -22.94
C ALA A 749 3.50 34.30 -22.04
N ASP A 750 3.43 34.98 -20.88
CA ASP A 750 4.49 35.07 -19.88
C ASP A 750 4.24 34.12 -18.67
N ARG A 751 3.34 33.14 -18.81
CA ARG A 751 3.07 32.16 -17.75
C ARG A 751 4.36 31.43 -17.34
N PRO A 752 4.67 31.34 -16.04
CA PRO A 752 5.81 30.56 -15.56
C PRO A 752 5.75 29.12 -16.08
N LYS A 753 6.88 28.63 -16.59
CA LYS A 753 7.03 27.22 -16.95
C LYS A 753 7.28 26.42 -15.68
N VAL A 754 6.77 25.20 -15.61
CA VAL A 754 7.03 24.29 -14.49
C VAL A 754 7.15 22.85 -14.99
N VAL A 755 7.77 21.99 -14.17
CA VAL A 755 7.82 20.54 -14.40
C VAL A 755 6.97 19.84 -13.35
N LEU A 756 6.05 19.00 -13.78
CA LEU A 756 5.13 18.24 -12.93
C LEU A 756 5.45 16.75 -12.99
N VAL A 757 5.49 16.08 -11.83
CA VAL A 757 5.76 14.64 -11.75
C VAL A 757 5.14 14.04 -10.47
N GLY A 758 4.50 12.89 -10.60
CA GLY A 758 4.04 12.09 -9.46
C GLY A 758 5.18 11.33 -8.80
N ALA A 759 5.14 11.22 -7.47
CA ALA A 759 6.07 10.43 -6.68
C ALA A 759 5.36 9.59 -5.61
N ASN A 760 6.02 8.51 -5.21
CA ASN A 760 5.54 7.57 -4.19
C ASN A 760 5.81 8.05 -2.75
N ASP A 761 5.89 9.35 -2.53
CA ASP A 761 5.80 10.02 -1.23
C ASP A 761 4.43 10.68 -0.99
N GLY A 762 3.43 10.35 -1.83
CA GLY A 762 2.06 10.84 -1.69
C GLY A 762 1.69 11.97 -2.65
N MET A 763 2.64 12.51 -3.41
CA MET A 763 2.49 13.84 -4.00
C MET A 763 2.62 13.86 -5.52
N LEU A 764 1.83 14.73 -6.16
CA LEU A 764 2.20 15.35 -7.43
C LEU A 764 3.08 16.56 -7.12
N HIS A 765 4.35 16.53 -7.50
CA HIS A 765 5.29 17.63 -7.31
C HIS A 765 5.30 18.58 -8.49
N CYS A 766 5.54 19.86 -8.18
CA CYS A 766 5.79 20.92 -9.13
C CYS A 766 7.16 21.55 -8.85
N PHE A 767 8.02 21.53 -9.86
CA PHE A 767 9.38 22.05 -9.77
C PHE A 767 9.58 23.24 -10.73
N ASP A 768 10.42 24.18 -10.29
CA ASP A 768 10.97 25.20 -11.17
C ASP A 768 11.86 24.55 -12.24
N PRO A 769 11.70 24.89 -13.52
CA PRO A 769 12.37 24.17 -14.62
C PRO A 769 13.88 24.44 -14.70
N VAL A 770 14.41 25.49 -14.05
CA VAL A 770 15.83 25.85 -14.10
C VAL A 770 16.54 25.37 -12.84
N THR A 771 15.99 25.70 -11.69
CA THR A 771 16.58 25.44 -10.38
C THR A 771 16.22 24.08 -9.82
N LEU A 772 15.13 23.46 -10.32
CA LEU A 772 14.49 22.28 -9.76
C LEU A 772 14.12 22.41 -8.27
N GLU A 773 13.94 23.65 -7.78
CA GLU A 773 13.35 23.87 -6.47
C GLU A 773 11.88 23.43 -6.48
N GLU A 774 11.46 22.68 -5.45
CA GLU A 774 10.04 22.35 -5.25
C GLU A 774 9.24 23.64 -4.97
N LEU A 775 8.35 23.98 -5.90
CA LEU A 775 7.42 25.11 -5.78
C LEU A 775 6.23 24.72 -4.91
N TRP A 776 5.66 23.55 -5.17
CA TRP A 776 4.65 22.92 -4.33
C TRP A 776 4.53 21.41 -4.56
N GLY A 777 3.96 20.71 -3.59
CA GLY A 777 3.44 19.34 -3.73
C GLY A 777 1.92 19.30 -3.54
N PHE A 778 1.22 18.37 -4.18
CA PHE A 778 -0.22 18.16 -4.00
C PHE A 778 -0.52 16.71 -3.63
N ILE A 779 -1.21 16.51 -2.50
CA ILE A 779 -1.69 15.21 -2.04
C ILE A 779 -3.20 15.10 -2.31
N PRO A 780 -3.64 14.20 -3.21
CA PRO A 780 -5.07 13.86 -3.37
C PRO A 780 -5.74 13.52 -2.03
N ASN A 781 -6.98 13.98 -1.80
CA ASN A 781 -7.71 13.75 -0.53
C ASN A 781 -7.85 12.25 -0.22
N ASN A 782 -8.11 11.44 -1.26
CA ASN A 782 -8.23 10.00 -1.13
C ASN A 782 -6.97 9.32 -0.54
N LEU A 783 -5.78 9.93 -0.65
CA LEU A 783 -4.53 9.38 -0.12
C LEU A 783 -4.26 9.75 1.34
N LEU A 784 -4.97 10.73 1.91
CA LEU A 784 -4.71 11.21 3.27
C LEU A 784 -4.73 10.10 4.32
N PRO A 785 -5.72 9.17 4.35
CA PRO A 785 -5.72 8.07 5.31
C PRO A 785 -4.55 7.07 5.13
N LYS A 786 -4.00 6.99 3.92
CA LYS A 786 -2.91 6.07 3.59
C LYS A 786 -1.54 6.59 4.05
N LEU A 787 -1.39 7.90 4.25
CA LEU A 787 -0.10 8.53 4.59
C LEU A 787 0.58 7.93 5.83
N ARG A 788 -0.20 7.48 6.83
CA ARG A 788 0.37 6.81 8.02
C ARG A 788 1.19 5.58 7.69
N ARG A 789 0.86 4.86 6.60
CA ARG A 789 1.59 3.64 6.19
C ARG A 789 2.99 3.92 5.67
N MET A 790 3.29 5.18 5.33
CA MET A 790 4.65 5.62 5.01
C MET A 790 5.50 5.71 6.28
N ARG A 791 4.88 5.99 7.43
CA ARG A 791 5.50 6.12 8.73
C ARG A 791 5.44 4.76 9.43
N TYR A 792 6.46 3.93 9.25
CA TYR A 792 6.55 2.64 9.92
C TYR A 792 7.50 2.74 11.12
N VAL A 793 7.14 2.11 12.24
CA VAL A 793 7.98 2.03 13.45
C VAL A 793 8.43 0.58 13.62
N ASP A 794 9.73 0.31 13.50
CA ASP A 794 10.27 -1.00 13.88
C ASP A 794 10.48 -1.05 15.40
N PRO A 795 10.02 -2.12 16.08
CA PRO A 795 10.18 -2.24 17.53
C PRO A 795 11.63 -2.19 18.01
N ASP A 796 12.58 -2.70 17.20
CA ASP A 796 13.99 -2.76 17.56
C ASP A 796 14.78 -1.56 17.03
N CYS A 797 14.33 -0.94 15.93
CA CYS A 797 15.12 0.06 15.17
C CYS A 797 14.48 1.45 15.02
N GLY A 798 13.25 1.65 15.50
CA GLY A 798 12.55 2.93 15.48
C GLY A 798 11.93 3.29 14.13
N GLU A 799 11.60 4.58 13.96
CA GLU A 799 10.76 5.08 12.87
C GLU A 799 11.51 5.26 11.54
N TYR A 800 10.98 4.69 10.45
CA TYR A 800 11.50 4.80 9.09
C TYR A 800 10.41 4.96 8.03
N VAL A 801 10.86 5.31 6.82
CA VAL A 801 9.99 5.40 5.65
C VAL A 801 9.76 4.00 5.10
N ASN A 802 8.51 3.54 5.14
CA ASN A 802 8.08 2.35 4.43
C ASN A 802 7.64 2.72 3.01
N HIS A 803 8.05 1.93 2.03
CA HIS A 803 7.69 2.16 0.63
C HIS A 803 6.25 1.72 0.38
N GLU A 804 5.48 2.61 -0.23
CA GLU A 804 4.08 2.42 -0.58
C GLU A 804 3.86 3.07 -1.94
N PHE A 805 2.97 2.51 -2.77
CA PHE A 805 2.57 3.18 -4.01
C PHE A 805 1.53 4.26 -3.72
N PHE A 806 1.78 5.48 -4.19
CA PHE A 806 0.89 6.64 -4.02
C PHE A 806 0.54 7.31 -5.36
N VAL A 807 1.22 8.39 -5.76
CA VAL A 807 0.97 9.10 -7.02
C VAL A 807 2.01 8.62 -8.03
N ASP A 808 1.73 7.47 -8.66
CA ASP A 808 2.69 6.81 -9.55
C ASP A 808 2.34 6.96 -11.06
N GLY A 809 1.22 7.58 -11.39
CA GLY A 809 0.77 7.78 -12.77
C GLY A 809 1.41 9.00 -13.45
N THR A 810 1.58 8.93 -14.77
CA THR A 810 2.02 10.09 -15.56
C THR A 810 0.89 11.14 -15.62
N PRO A 811 1.12 12.41 -15.23
CA PRO A 811 0.10 13.45 -15.35
C PRO A 811 -0.15 13.80 -16.83
N ALA A 812 -1.38 14.20 -17.17
CA ALA A 812 -1.75 14.69 -18.49
C ALA A 812 -2.16 16.16 -18.39
N ILE A 813 -1.50 17.03 -19.15
CA ILE A 813 -1.73 18.49 -19.15
C ILE A 813 -2.46 18.88 -20.44
N HIS A 814 -3.52 19.69 -20.34
CA HIS A 814 -4.19 20.24 -21.51
C HIS A 814 -4.92 21.56 -21.21
N ASP A 815 -5.01 22.42 -22.23
CA ASP A 815 -5.86 23.62 -22.17
C ASP A 815 -7.31 23.26 -22.52
N VAL A 816 -8.26 23.68 -21.69
CA VAL A 816 -9.67 23.28 -21.76
C VAL A 816 -10.57 24.49 -21.59
N TYR A 817 -11.82 24.39 -22.05
CA TYR A 817 -12.82 25.44 -21.91
C TYR A 817 -13.98 24.97 -21.04
N TYR A 818 -14.14 25.58 -19.86
CA TYR A 818 -15.28 25.33 -18.96
C TYR A 818 -15.57 26.57 -18.11
N GLY A 819 -16.75 26.65 -17.49
CA GLY A 819 -17.16 27.81 -16.69
C GLY A 819 -17.10 29.16 -17.44
N GLY A 820 -17.14 29.14 -18.78
CA GLY A 820 -17.04 30.33 -19.64
C GLY A 820 -15.63 30.87 -19.88
N ALA A 821 -14.57 30.18 -19.45
CA ALA A 821 -13.18 30.60 -19.61
C ALA A 821 -12.26 29.46 -20.08
N TRP A 822 -11.17 29.84 -20.76
CA TRP A 822 -10.06 28.94 -21.04
C TRP A 822 -9.20 28.77 -19.79
N ARG A 823 -8.80 27.53 -19.53
CA ARG A 823 -8.07 27.10 -18.34
C ARG A 823 -7.09 26.00 -18.73
N THR A 824 -6.10 25.74 -17.88
CA THR A 824 -5.17 24.62 -18.06
C THR A 824 -5.40 23.63 -16.92
N VAL A 825 -5.57 22.36 -17.25
CA VAL A 825 -5.82 21.31 -16.25
C VAL A 825 -4.75 20.23 -16.30
N VAL A 826 -4.56 19.56 -15.17
CA VAL A 826 -3.77 18.34 -15.02
C VAL A 826 -4.71 17.23 -14.56
N VAL A 827 -4.74 16.11 -15.27
CA VAL A 827 -5.41 14.88 -14.83
C VAL A 827 -4.36 13.80 -14.61
N CYS A 828 -4.36 13.15 -13.46
CA CYS A 828 -3.34 12.18 -13.10
C CYS A 828 -3.97 10.96 -12.43
N GLY A 829 -3.49 9.77 -12.80
CA GLY A 829 -3.78 8.53 -12.11
C GLY A 829 -2.76 8.26 -11.00
N GLN A 830 -3.05 7.29 -10.15
CA GLN A 830 -2.18 6.84 -9.07
C GLN A 830 -1.30 5.65 -9.46
N GLY A 831 -1.41 5.14 -10.69
CA GLY A 831 -0.67 3.95 -11.12
C GLY A 831 -1.06 2.74 -10.27
N ALA A 832 -0.07 2.08 -9.65
CA ALA A 832 -0.28 1.00 -8.69
C ALA A 832 -0.80 1.49 -7.31
N GLY A 833 -0.79 2.80 -7.06
CA GLY A 833 -1.31 3.41 -5.86
C GLY A 833 -2.83 3.29 -5.73
N TRP A 834 -3.28 3.28 -4.49
CA TRP A 834 -4.68 3.22 -4.09
C TRP A 834 -4.89 4.17 -2.91
N GLY A 835 -6.12 4.64 -2.73
CA GLY A 835 -6.52 5.55 -1.65
C GLY A 835 -7.62 4.95 -0.76
N ARG A 836 -8.40 5.81 -0.12
CA ARG A 836 -9.48 5.42 0.81
C ARG A 836 -10.29 4.23 0.29
N ASN A 837 -10.53 3.25 1.18
CA ASN A 837 -11.23 1.99 0.93
C ASN A 837 -10.53 1.05 -0.08
N ASN A 838 -9.20 1.15 -0.22
CA ASN A 838 -8.40 0.37 -1.17
C ASN A 838 -8.85 0.53 -2.64
N LEU A 839 -9.46 1.67 -2.96
CA LEU A 839 -9.90 2.00 -4.32
C LEU A 839 -8.80 2.77 -5.05
N CYS A 840 -8.75 2.65 -6.37
CA CYS A 840 -7.85 3.43 -7.22
C CYS A 840 -8.58 4.65 -7.79
N TYR A 841 -7.89 5.78 -7.89
CA TYR A 841 -8.48 7.06 -8.30
C TYR A 841 -7.68 7.73 -9.42
N TYR A 842 -8.41 8.52 -10.20
CA TYR A 842 -7.85 9.66 -10.94
C TYR A 842 -8.19 10.95 -10.20
N PHE A 843 -7.35 11.97 -10.31
CA PHE A 843 -7.66 13.30 -9.79
C PHE A 843 -7.35 14.39 -10.82
N CYS A 844 -8.01 15.53 -10.68
CA CYS A 844 -7.88 16.66 -11.60
C CYS A 844 -7.60 17.96 -10.85
N LEU A 845 -6.63 18.72 -11.34
CA LEU A 845 -6.29 20.07 -10.87
C LEU A 845 -6.47 21.08 -11.99
N ASP A 846 -7.00 22.25 -11.68
CA ASP A 846 -6.81 23.46 -12.47
C ASP A 846 -5.46 24.09 -12.10
N VAL A 847 -4.59 24.20 -13.09
CA VAL A 847 -3.24 24.77 -13.01
C VAL A 847 -3.07 25.93 -13.99
N THR A 848 -4.16 26.64 -14.31
CA THR A 848 -4.13 27.84 -15.16
C THR A 848 -3.11 28.85 -14.62
N ASP A 849 -3.14 29.06 -13.29
CA ASP A 849 -2.04 29.64 -12.54
C ASP A 849 -1.17 28.50 -11.95
N PRO A 850 0.03 28.25 -12.50
CA PRO A 850 0.87 27.13 -12.09
C PRO A 850 1.43 27.30 -10.67
N MET A 851 1.36 28.50 -10.07
CA MET A 851 1.79 28.73 -8.68
C MET A 851 0.66 28.50 -7.67
N ASN A 852 -0.57 28.31 -8.14
CA ASN A 852 -1.78 28.29 -7.33
C ASN A 852 -2.74 27.18 -7.79
N PRO A 853 -2.33 25.90 -7.76
CA PRO A 853 -3.16 24.79 -8.24
C PRO A 853 -4.48 24.72 -7.46
N GLN A 854 -5.60 24.43 -8.13
CA GLN A 854 -6.91 24.24 -7.51
C GLN A 854 -7.44 22.82 -7.79
N PRO A 855 -7.85 22.04 -6.79
CA PRO A 855 -8.48 20.74 -7.03
C PRO A 855 -9.86 20.92 -7.66
N LEU A 856 -10.18 20.09 -8.65
CA LEU A 856 -11.50 20.07 -9.29
C LEU A 856 -12.31 18.86 -8.84
N TRP A 857 -11.73 17.67 -8.90
CA TRP A 857 -12.40 16.42 -8.55
C TRP A 857 -11.41 15.26 -8.38
N GLU A 858 -11.89 14.23 -7.71
CA GLU A 858 -11.31 12.89 -7.70
C GLU A 858 -12.37 11.90 -8.24
N PHE A 859 -11.96 10.94 -9.06
CA PHE A 859 -12.83 10.00 -9.74
C PHE A 859 -12.44 8.57 -9.44
N THR A 860 -13.41 7.77 -8.99
CA THR A 860 -13.30 6.32 -8.82
C THR A 860 -14.62 5.63 -9.14
N ASP A 861 -14.56 4.32 -9.39
CA ASP A 861 -15.70 3.43 -9.55
C ASP A 861 -15.32 2.08 -8.94
N ALA A 862 -15.86 1.82 -7.74
CA ALA A 862 -15.44 0.72 -6.87
C ALA A 862 -15.60 -0.68 -7.51
N ALA A 863 -16.48 -0.82 -8.51
CA ALA A 863 -16.78 -2.11 -9.12
C ALA A 863 -15.93 -2.42 -10.36
N THR A 864 -15.28 -1.42 -10.97
CA THR A 864 -14.70 -1.61 -12.31
C THR A 864 -13.37 -0.90 -12.56
N ILE A 865 -12.95 0.06 -11.73
CA ILE A 865 -11.60 0.63 -11.81
C ILE A 865 -10.63 -0.25 -11.04
N GLY A 866 -9.53 -0.61 -11.70
CA GLY A 866 -8.35 -1.20 -11.08
C GLY A 866 -7.20 -0.20 -11.02
N GLN A 867 -5.95 -0.68 -11.04
CA GLN A 867 -4.77 0.18 -10.95
C GLN A 867 -4.70 1.17 -12.13
N THR A 868 -4.71 2.46 -11.83
CA THR A 868 -4.88 3.57 -12.79
C THR A 868 -3.61 3.91 -13.61
N TRP A 869 -3.07 2.91 -14.31
CA TRP A 869 -1.89 3.05 -15.17
C TRP A 869 -2.16 3.79 -16.49
N SER A 870 -3.43 3.83 -16.94
CA SER A 870 -3.80 4.48 -18.20
C SER A 870 -3.61 5.99 -18.07
N THR A 871 -2.65 6.55 -18.82
CA THR A 871 -2.44 8.01 -18.86
C THR A 871 -3.65 8.65 -19.55
N PRO A 872 -4.34 9.61 -18.91
CA PRO A 872 -5.51 10.25 -19.50
C PRO A 872 -5.20 10.95 -20.82
N ALA A 873 -6.12 10.85 -21.77
CA ALA A 873 -6.13 11.70 -22.95
C ALA A 873 -7.27 12.72 -22.82
N ILE A 874 -6.99 13.99 -23.10
CA ILE A 874 -7.96 15.08 -22.94
C ILE A 874 -8.37 15.57 -24.33
N GLY A 875 -9.67 15.79 -24.55
CA GLY A 875 -10.19 16.23 -25.83
C GLY A 875 -11.59 16.83 -25.72
N ARG A 876 -12.07 17.39 -26.84
CA ARG A 876 -13.36 18.09 -26.91
C ARG A 876 -14.38 17.28 -27.70
N LEU A 877 -15.58 17.14 -27.16
CA LEU A 877 -16.67 16.38 -27.79
C LEU A 877 -17.48 17.23 -28.77
N ASN A 878 -17.77 16.66 -29.94
CA ASN A 878 -18.65 17.28 -30.93
C ASN A 878 -20.10 17.36 -30.40
N GLY A 879 -20.88 18.32 -30.91
CA GLY A 879 -22.28 18.57 -30.55
C GLY A 879 -22.50 19.25 -29.19
N THR A 880 -21.76 18.87 -28.15
CA THR A 880 -21.85 19.50 -26.82
C THR A 880 -20.79 20.56 -26.57
N GLY A 881 -19.64 20.47 -27.22
CA GLY A 881 -18.49 21.33 -26.98
C GLY A 881 -17.79 21.12 -25.63
N ARG A 882 -18.19 20.10 -24.87
CA ARG A 882 -17.59 19.78 -23.56
C ARG A 882 -16.21 19.18 -23.72
N TRP A 883 -15.32 19.53 -22.79
CA TRP A 883 -14.01 18.93 -22.65
C TRP A 883 -14.09 17.73 -21.72
N VAL A 884 -13.44 16.63 -22.11
CA VAL A 884 -13.47 15.35 -21.39
C VAL A 884 -12.06 14.78 -21.22
N ALA A 885 -11.84 14.09 -20.10
CA ALA A 885 -10.75 13.15 -19.92
C ALA A 885 -11.21 11.75 -20.32
N VAL A 886 -10.38 11.04 -21.09
CA VAL A 886 -10.63 9.68 -21.55
C VAL A 886 -9.49 8.79 -21.08
N PHE A 887 -9.82 7.69 -20.40
CA PHE A 887 -8.83 6.75 -19.88
C PHE A 887 -9.40 5.34 -19.77
N GLY A 888 -8.52 4.35 -19.90
CA GLY A 888 -8.83 2.97 -19.56
C GLY A 888 -8.90 2.78 -18.05
N SER A 889 -9.67 1.81 -17.59
CA SER A 889 -9.88 1.54 -16.17
C SER A 889 -8.71 0.84 -15.47
N GLY A 890 -7.58 0.61 -16.16
CA GLY A 890 -6.36 0.14 -15.52
C GLY A 890 -6.15 -1.38 -15.49
N TYR A 891 -5.10 -1.83 -14.77
CA TYR A 891 -4.82 -3.25 -14.51
C TYR A 891 -5.74 -3.82 -13.43
N ASP A 892 -6.02 -5.12 -13.52
CA ASP A 892 -6.80 -5.85 -12.53
C ASP A 892 -5.97 -6.09 -11.26
N ASN A 893 -6.49 -5.65 -10.12
CA ASN A 893 -5.93 -5.84 -8.78
C ASN A 893 -6.90 -6.56 -7.83
N ASN A 894 -7.99 -7.13 -8.35
CA ASN A 894 -8.99 -7.84 -7.56
C ASN A 894 -8.96 -9.33 -7.89
N THR A 895 -8.78 -10.19 -6.89
CA THR A 895 -8.75 -11.65 -7.09
C THR A 895 -10.15 -12.28 -7.11
N THR A 896 -11.18 -11.53 -6.72
CA THR A 896 -12.56 -12.02 -6.55
C THR A 896 -13.50 -11.56 -7.65
N GLU A 897 -13.18 -10.45 -8.33
CA GLU A 897 -13.94 -9.87 -9.43
C GLU A 897 -13.01 -9.49 -10.58
N VAL A 898 -13.56 -9.26 -11.78
CA VAL A 898 -12.77 -8.77 -12.92
C VAL A 898 -12.98 -7.27 -13.04
N VAL A 899 -11.97 -6.49 -12.64
CA VAL A 899 -11.93 -5.03 -12.84
C VAL A 899 -10.99 -4.67 -13.99
N GLY A 900 -10.92 -3.39 -14.39
CA GLY A 900 -9.92 -2.93 -15.36
C GLY A 900 -10.30 -3.08 -16.85
N ASN A 901 -11.55 -3.42 -17.20
CA ASN A 901 -11.99 -3.64 -18.59
C ASN A 901 -12.94 -2.57 -19.19
N ARG A 902 -12.98 -1.36 -18.63
CA ARG A 902 -13.83 -0.24 -19.05
C ARG A 902 -13.04 0.92 -19.64
N LEU A 903 -13.60 1.57 -20.64
CA LEU A 903 -13.18 2.90 -21.07
C LEU A 903 -14.10 3.95 -20.43
N TYR A 904 -13.51 4.94 -19.76
CA TYR A 904 -14.22 6.05 -19.13
C TYR A 904 -14.05 7.33 -19.96
N ILE A 905 -15.14 8.06 -20.12
CA ILE A 905 -15.18 9.41 -20.68
C ILE A 905 -15.78 10.31 -19.59
N VAL A 906 -14.95 11.15 -18.99
CA VAL A 906 -15.27 11.94 -17.78
C VAL A 906 -15.23 13.42 -18.11
N ASP A 907 -16.25 14.16 -17.69
CA ASP A 907 -16.34 15.61 -17.86
C ASP A 907 -15.26 16.34 -17.05
N ILE A 908 -14.46 17.20 -17.70
CA ILE A 908 -13.31 17.86 -17.06
C ILE A 908 -13.74 18.84 -15.96
N GLU A 909 -14.89 19.51 -16.10
CA GLU A 909 -15.35 20.50 -15.12
C GLU A 909 -15.88 19.83 -13.84
N THR A 910 -16.61 18.73 -14.00
CA THR A 910 -17.41 18.15 -12.91
C THR A 910 -16.90 16.82 -12.38
N GLY A 911 -16.02 16.13 -13.12
CA GLY A 911 -15.58 14.77 -12.78
C GLY A 911 -16.66 13.71 -12.99
N ALA A 912 -17.83 14.06 -13.55
CA ALA A 912 -18.91 13.12 -13.80
C ALA A 912 -18.63 12.27 -15.06
N ALA A 913 -18.90 10.97 -14.99
CA ALA A 913 -18.83 10.10 -16.16
C ALA A 913 -19.91 10.50 -17.18
N VAL A 914 -19.48 10.94 -18.36
CA VAL A 914 -20.34 11.16 -19.53
C VAL A 914 -20.78 9.81 -20.12
N LYS A 915 -19.84 8.86 -20.19
CA LYS A 915 -20.06 7.50 -20.67
C LYS A 915 -19.02 6.55 -20.08
N THR A 916 -19.46 5.35 -19.75
CA THR A 916 -18.62 4.20 -19.43
C THR A 916 -18.91 3.10 -20.45
N ILE A 917 -17.86 2.51 -21.04
CA ILE A 917 -17.99 1.53 -22.11
C ILE A 917 -17.26 0.25 -21.71
N GLU A 918 -17.93 -0.90 -21.78
CA GLU A 918 -17.25 -2.20 -21.67
C GLU A 918 -16.47 -2.49 -22.94
N LEU A 919 -15.16 -2.73 -22.82
CA LEU A 919 -14.36 -3.26 -23.93
C LEU A 919 -13.95 -4.69 -23.58
N SER A 920 -14.96 -5.56 -23.53
CA SER A 920 -14.79 -6.97 -23.17
C SER A 920 -15.73 -7.87 -23.99
N GLU A 921 -15.28 -9.09 -24.30
CA GLU A 921 -16.07 -10.12 -24.98
C GLU A 921 -16.06 -11.39 -24.10
N ASN A 922 -16.69 -11.34 -22.91
CA ASN A 922 -16.83 -12.45 -21.94
C ASN A 922 -15.72 -12.60 -20.87
N ARG A 923 -15.08 -11.51 -20.42
CA ARG A 923 -14.09 -11.55 -19.31
C ARG A 923 -13.00 -12.63 -19.50
N GLU A 924 -12.53 -12.81 -20.74
CA GLU A 924 -11.51 -13.81 -21.07
C GLU A 924 -10.14 -13.42 -20.49
N SER A 925 -9.32 -14.41 -20.14
CA SER A 925 -7.89 -14.22 -19.87
C SER A 925 -7.07 -14.65 -21.09
N SER A 926 -5.89 -14.06 -21.25
CA SER A 926 -4.94 -14.49 -22.27
C SER A 926 -4.49 -15.94 -22.04
N PRO A 927 -3.90 -16.64 -23.04
CA PRO A 927 -3.32 -17.96 -22.87
C PRO A 927 -2.22 -18.05 -21.80
N TYR A 928 -1.75 -16.90 -21.29
CA TYR A 928 -0.68 -16.77 -20.31
C TYR A 928 -1.21 -16.38 -18.91
N GLY A 929 -2.54 -16.32 -18.73
CA GLY A 929 -3.16 -15.95 -17.45
C GLY A 929 -3.27 -14.44 -17.21
N ILE A 930 -3.05 -13.62 -18.24
CA ILE A 930 -3.20 -12.15 -18.15
C ILE A 930 -4.68 -11.80 -18.25
N GLN A 931 -5.21 -11.04 -17.29
CA GLN A 931 -6.60 -10.59 -17.32
C GLN A 931 -6.83 -9.55 -18.42
N ASN A 932 -7.97 -9.65 -19.11
CA ASN A 932 -8.31 -8.70 -20.18
C ASN A 932 -8.68 -7.32 -19.61
N THR A 933 -7.69 -6.44 -19.57
CA THR A 933 -7.73 -5.11 -18.97
C THR A 933 -7.23 -4.02 -19.92
N LEU A 934 -7.40 -2.76 -19.55
CA LEU A 934 -7.08 -1.55 -20.32
C LEU A 934 -6.10 -0.61 -19.57
N PRO A 935 -4.87 -1.05 -19.28
CA PRO A 935 -3.87 -0.22 -18.61
C PRO A 935 -3.18 0.78 -19.55
N GLY A 936 -3.24 0.58 -20.86
CA GLY A 936 -2.61 1.48 -21.85
C GLY A 936 -3.34 2.82 -21.97
N ALA A 937 -2.63 3.86 -22.42
CA ALA A 937 -3.24 5.15 -22.67
C ALA A 937 -4.04 5.15 -24.00
N PRO A 938 -5.23 5.77 -24.05
CA PRO A 938 -5.99 5.92 -25.29
C PRO A 938 -5.37 6.96 -26.24
N ALA A 939 -5.57 6.77 -27.55
CA ALA A 939 -5.31 7.78 -28.57
C ALA A 939 -6.64 8.40 -29.02
N LEU A 940 -6.75 9.72 -28.89
CA LEU A 940 -7.87 10.52 -29.39
C LEU A 940 -7.52 11.08 -30.76
N ILE A 941 -8.43 10.93 -31.73
CA ILE A 941 -8.20 11.34 -33.11
C ILE A 941 -9.31 12.27 -33.58
N ASP A 942 -8.91 13.41 -34.12
CA ASP A 942 -9.70 14.37 -34.91
C ASP A 942 -9.29 14.16 -36.39
N PHE A 943 -10.18 13.55 -37.19
CA PHE A 943 -9.90 13.18 -38.58
C PHE A 943 -10.05 14.35 -39.55
N ASP A 944 -10.96 15.29 -39.28
CA ASP A 944 -11.27 16.40 -40.18
C ASP A 944 -10.65 17.75 -39.76
N SER A 945 -9.90 17.74 -38.66
CA SER A 945 -9.17 18.88 -38.10
C SER A 945 -10.06 20.03 -37.63
N ASP A 946 -11.30 19.75 -37.23
CA ASP A 946 -12.27 20.75 -36.76
C ASP A 946 -12.13 21.09 -35.27
N GLY A 947 -11.25 20.40 -34.53
CA GLY A 947 -11.00 20.61 -33.11
C GLY A 947 -11.87 19.75 -32.17
N TYR A 948 -12.67 18.84 -32.73
CA TYR A 948 -13.44 17.86 -31.96
C TYR A 948 -12.89 16.45 -32.17
N VAL A 949 -12.96 15.63 -31.14
CA VAL A 949 -12.50 14.24 -31.22
C VAL A 949 -13.59 13.39 -31.87
N ASP A 950 -13.19 12.65 -32.92
CA ASP A 950 -14.06 11.77 -33.69
C ASP A 950 -13.97 10.31 -33.23
N ALA A 951 -12.80 9.86 -32.77
CA ALA A 951 -12.60 8.47 -32.37
C ALA A 951 -11.57 8.29 -31.26
N VAL A 952 -11.77 7.22 -30.48
CA VAL A 952 -10.82 6.72 -29.49
C VAL A 952 -10.27 5.39 -29.94
N PHE A 953 -8.95 5.21 -29.86
CA PHE A 953 -8.27 3.93 -30.07
C PHE A 953 -7.50 3.49 -28.83
N ILE A 954 -7.66 2.23 -28.42
CA ILE A 954 -7.00 1.69 -27.23
C ILE A 954 -6.74 0.19 -27.38
N GLY A 955 -5.57 -0.26 -26.93
CA GLY A 955 -5.20 -1.67 -26.86
C GLY A 955 -5.66 -2.33 -25.57
N ASP A 956 -5.89 -3.64 -25.60
CA ASP A 956 -6.13 -4.44 -24.40
C ASP A 956 -5.09 -5.52 -24.16
N MET A 957 -5.11 -6.09 -22.94
CA MET A 957 -4.18 -7.15 -22.54
C MET A 957 -4.45 -8.51 -23.19
N HIS A 958 -5.51 -8.63 -24.00
CA HIS A 958 -5.81 -9.81 -24.82
C HIS A 958 -5.40 -9.61 -26.29
N GLY A 959 -4.69 -8.53 -26.61
CA GLY A 959 -4.12 -8.28 -27.94
C GLY A 959 -5.11 -7.75 -28.96
N ARG A 960 -6.13 -7.02 -28.53
CA ARG A 960 -7.09 -6.36 -29.42
C ARG A 960 -6.85 -4.87 -29.46
N MET A 961 -7.03 -4.27 -30.64
CA MET A 961 -7.16 -2.82 -30.77
C MET A 961 -8.64 -2.48 -30.91
N TRP A 962 -9.12 -1.64 -30.01
CA TRP A 962 -10.50 -1.17 -29.97
C TRP A 962 -10.61 0.20 -30.62
N ARG A 963 -11.77 0.45 -31.22
CA ARG A 963 -12.24 1.75 -31.70
C ARG A 963 -13.55 2.10 -30.99
N VAL A 964 -13.69 3.36 -30.60
CA VAL A 964 -14.99 3.95 -30.22
C VAL A 964 -15.23 5.16 -31.11
N ASN A 965 -16.34 5.17 -31.85
CA ASN A 965 -16.73 6.30 -32.69
C ASN A 965 -17.52 7.33 -31.85
N LEU A 966 -16.98 8.55 -31.73
CA LEU A 966 -17.55 9.66 -30.96
C LEU A 966 -18.38 10.65 -31.80
N THR A 967 -18.46 10.45 -33.12
CA THR A 967 -19.26 11.30 -34.03
C THR A 967 -20.77 11.05 -33.93
N GLU A 968 -21.16 9.91 -33.38
CA GLU A 968 -22.55 9.54 -33.12
C GLU A 968 -23.08 10.13 -31.79
N ALA A 969 -24.38 9.95 -31.52
CA ALA A 969 -24.94 10.30 -30.21
C ALA A 969 -24.31 9.45 -29.08
N VAL A 970 -24.13 10.03 -27.89
CA VAL A 970 -23.47 9.40 -26.71
C VAL A 970 -23.97 7.99 -26.38
N ASN A 971 -25.26 7.73 -26.59
CA ASN A 971 -25.85 6.41 -26.33
C ASN A 971 -25.44 5.31 -27.33
N ARG A 972 -24.79 5.68 -28.44
CA ARG A 972 -24.25 4.79 -29.48
C ARG A 972 -22.73 4.69 -29.48
N TRP A 973 -22.06 5.31 -28.52
CA TRP A 973 -20.64 5.11 -28.33
C TRP A 973 -20.41 3.71 -27.76
N ASP A 974 -20.17 2.77 -28.67
CA ASP A 974 -19.91 1.36 -28.38
C ASP A 974 -18.50 0.99 -28.86
N GLY A 975 -17.90 -0.01 -28.22
CA GLY A 975 -16.57 -0.51 -28.58
C GLY A 975 -16.61 -1.49 -29.74
N GLU A 976 -15.72 -1.28 -30.71
CA GLU A 976 -15.52 -2.20 -31.84
C GLU A 976 -14.07 -2.70 -31.87
N VAL A 977 -13.88 -4.02 -31.99
CA VAL A 977 -12.57 -4.61 -32.22
C VAL A 977 -12.20 -4.47 -33.70
N ILE A 978 -11.18 -3.66 -33.98
CA ILE A 978 -10.70 -3.41 -35.35
C ILE A 978 -9.44 -4.22 -35.71
N PHE A 979 -8.77 -4.80 -34.71
CA PHE A 979 -7.61 -5.66 -34.91
C PHE A 979 -7.49 -6.70 -33.80
N ARG A 980 -7.00 -7.89 -34.14
CA ARG A 980 -6.68 -8.98 -33.20
C ARG A 980 -5.29 -9.51 -33.49
N ASP A 981 -4.43 -9.53 -32.48
CA ASP A 981 -3.16 -10.23 -32.55
C ASP A 981 -3.42 -11.75 -32.68
N PRO A 982 -2.83 -12.44 -33.67
CA PRO A 982 -3.04 -13.87 -33.87
C PRO A 982 -2.64 -14.76 -32.69
N TYR A 983 -1.78 -14.26 -31.79
CA TYR A 983 -1.27 -14.98 -30.64
C TYR A 983 -1.86 -14.49 -29.32
N LYS A 984 -2.82 -13.55 -29.36
CA LYS A 984 -3.42 -12.92 -28.17
C LYS A 984 -2.36 -12.25 -27.27
N ASN A 985 -1.30 -11.73 -27.86
CA ASN A 985 -0.25 -11.01 -27.14
C ASN A 985 -0.75 -9.63 -26.69
N PRO A 986 -0.48 -9.20 -25.44
CA PRO A 986 -1.00 -7.95 -24.88
C PRO A 986 -0.54 -6.71 -25.65
N ILE A 987 -1.40 -5.69 -25.75
CA ILE A 987 -1.09 -4.36 -26.31
C ILE A 987 -1.24 -3.32 -25.20
N ILE A 988 -0.12 -2.94 -24.58
CA ILE A 988 -0.07 -1.91 -23.52
C ILE A 988 0.19 -0.50 -24.07
N THR A 989 0.88 -0.41 -25.20
CA THR A 989 1.36 0.87 -25.73
C THR A 989 0.21 1.75 -26.21
N LYS A 990 0.28 3.05 -25.93
CA LYS A 990 -0.51 4.05 -26.63
C LYS A 990 -0.19 3.97 -28.13
N PRO A 991 -1.17 3.77 -29.01
CA PRO A 991 -0.87 3.76 -30.44
C PRO A 991 -0.42 5.15 -30.88
N ALA A 992 0.75 5.24 -31.53
CA ALA A 992 1.16 6.47 -32.19
C ALA A 992 0.35 6.67 -33.46
N VAL A 993 -0.04 7.91 -33.73
CA VAL A 993 -0.99 8.22 -34.80
C VAL A 993 -0.31 9.12 -35.84
N GLU A 994 -0.41 8.74 -37.11
CA GLU A 994 -0.11 9.62 -38.25
C GLU A 994 -1.36 9.75 -39.14
N ILE A 995 -1.83 10.99 -39.34
CA ILE A 995 -2.96 11.30 -40.22
C ILE A 995 -2.44 11.98 -41.48
N ASN A 996 -2.84 11.48 -42.64
CA ASN A 996 -2.55 12.16 -43.91
C ASN A 996 -3.70 13.11 -44.23
N ALA A 997 -3.43 14.41 -44.33
CA ALA A 997 -4.45 15.46 -44.53
C ALA A 997 -5.30 15.30 -45.81
N SER A 998 -4.89 14.44 -46.75
CA SER A 998 -5.66 14.10 -47.96
C SER A 998 -6.50 12.82 -47.83
N GLU A 999 -6.45 12.12 -46.69
CA GLU A 999 -7.07 10.81 -46.49
C GLU A 999 -8.04 10.81 -45.31
N THR A 1000 -9.09 10.00 -45.39
CA THR A 1000 -10.05 9.76 -44.29
C THR A 1000 -9.56 8.67 -43.32
N TYR A 1001 -8.25 8.39 -43.30
CA TYR A 1001 -7.65 7.29 -42.56
C TYR A 1001 -6.44 7.79 -41.77
N ALA A 1002 -6.27 7.22 -40.57
CA ALA A 1002 -5.10 7.35 -39.73
C ALA A 1002 -4.31 6.04 -39.77
N THR A 1003 -2.99 6.11 -39.67
CA THR A 1003 -2.14 4.96 -39.41
C THR A 1003 -1.80 4.92 -37.93
N LEU A 1004 -2.18 3.83 -37.27
CA LEU A 1004 -1.91 3.52 -35.87
C LEU A 1004 -0.67 2.62 -35.79
N TYR A 1005 0.32 3.03 -35.03
CA TYR A 1005 1.54 2.27 -34.78
C TYR A 1005 1.53 1.76 -33.34
N PHE A 1006 1.65 0.45 -33.14
CA PHE A 1006 1.63 -0.16 -31.80
C PHE A 1006 2.35 -1.51 -31.81
N GLY A 1007 2.79 -1.95 -30.63
CA GLY A 1007 3.46 -3.23 -30.47
C GLY A 1007 2.78 -4.17 -29.49
N THR A 1008 3.20 -5.43 -29.51
CA THR A 1008 2.66 -6.48 -28.64
C THR A 1008 3.71 -7.02 -27.66
N GLY A 1009 3.22 -7.69 -26.61
CA GLY A 1009 4.03 -8.41 -25.63
C GLY A 1009 4.34 -7.65 -24.34
N GLY A 1010 3.87 -6.41 -24.21
CA GLY A 1010 4.07 -5.57 -23.02
C GLY A 1010 3.25 -6.04 -21.81
N ASP A 1011 3.67 -7.15 -21.20
CA ASP A 1011 3.23 -7.63 -19.89
C ASP A 1011 4.29 -8.56 -19.29
N GLU A 1012 4.36 -8.65 -17.97
CA GLU A 1012 5.29 -9.50 -17.24
C GLU A 1012 5.05 -11.00 -17.45
N LEU A 1013 3.78 -11.41 -17.48
CA LEU A 1013 3.37 -12.80 -17.69
C LEU A 1013 3.50 -13.22 -19.17
N ALA A 1014 3.72 -12.28 -20.09
CA ALA A 1014 3.99 -12.63 -21.47
C ALA A 1014 5.31 -13.42 -21.58
N PRO A 1015 5.34 -14.59 -22.25
CA PRO A 1015 6.47 -15.51 -22.17
C PRO A 1015 7.77 -14.98 -22.79
N ASN A 1016 8.89 -15.21 -22.12
CA ASN A 1016 10.21 -14.83 -22.65
C ASN A 1016 10.63 -15.63 -23.90
N SER A 1017 9.96 -16.74 -24.20
CA SER A 1017 10.09 -17.51 -25.43
C SER A 1017 9.06 -17.15 -26.51
N GLY A 1018 8.17 -16.19 -26.22
CA GLY A 1018 7.11 -15.74 -27.10
C GLY A 1018 7.63 -15.06 -28.37
N SER A 1019 6.79 -15.00 -29.39
CA SER A 1019 7.02 -14.20 -30.59
C SER A 1019 6.04 -13.03 -30.60
N TYR A 1020 6.57 -11.83 -30.70
CA TYR A 1020 5.81 -10.59 -30.64
C TYR A 1020 5.93 -9.82 -31.95
N ALA A 1021 5.10 -8.79 -32.10
CA ALA A 1021 5.00 -8.05 -33.34
C ALA A 1021 4.77 -6.56 -33.11
N PHE A 1022 5.11 -5.78 -34.12
CA PHE A 1022 4.79 -4.36 -34.24
C PHE A 1022 3.98 -4.13 -35.50
N TYR A 1023 2.90 -3.36 -35.40
CA TYR A 1023 1.92 -3.18 -36.46
C TYR A 1023 1.77 -1.72 -36.86
N ALA A 1024 1.61 -1.49 -38.16
CA ALA A 1024 1.07 -0.26 -38.71
C ALA A 1024 -0.34 -0.54 -39.27
N LEU A 1025 -1.37 -0.19 -38.49
CA LEU A 1025 -2.77 -0.44 -38.80
C LEU A 1025 -3.42 0.83 -39.36
N ARG A 1026 -3.95 0.76 -40.57
CA ARG A 1026 -4.76 1.84 -41.15
C ARG A 1026 -6.20 1.70 -40.67
N ALA A 1027 -6.76 2.76 -40.09
CA ALA A 1027 -8.13 2.81 -39.59
C ALA A 1027 -8.79 4.16 -39.88
N ALA A 1028 -10.10 4.17 -40.09
CA ALA A 1028 -10.92 5.37 -40.20
C ALA A 1028 -11.82 5.52 -38.97
N VAL A 1029 -12.52 6.65 -38.85
CA VAL A 1029 -13.55 6.89 -37.82
C VAL A 1029 -14.61 5.78 -37.78
N ASP A 1030 -14.99 5.28 -38.95
CA ASP A 1030 -15.88 4.14 -39.16
C ASP A 1030 -15.46 3.36 -40.41
N GLY A 1031 -15.79 2.07 -40.48
CA GLY A 1031 -15.45 1.18 -41.58
C GLY A 1031 -14.22 0.30 -41.33
N PRO A 1032 -13.73 -0.42 -42.36
CA PRO A 1032 -12.73 -1.48 -42.19
C PRO A 1032 -11.34 -0.92 -41.85
N ALA A 1033 -10.63 -1.63 -40.98
CA ALA A 1033 -9.21 -1.43 -40.71
C ALA A 1033 -8.35 -2.47 -41.45
N SER A 1034 -7.11 -2.11 -41.77
CA SER A 1034 -6.18 -3.00 -42.50
C SER A 1034 -4.73 -2.78 -42.09
N VAL A 1035 -3.96 -3.86 -41.93
CA VAL A 1035 -2.52 -3.77 -41.64
C VAL A 1035 -1.76 -3.36 -42.90
N ASN A 1036 -1.11 -2.20 -42.88
CA ASN A 1036 -0.28 -1.69 -43.98
C ASN A 1036 1.07 -2.42 -44.02
N TRP A 1037 1.72 -2.52 -42.87
CA TRP A 1037 2.95 -3.28 -42.70
C TRP A 1037 3.10 -3.72 -41.25
N TYR A 1038 3.97 -4.71 -41.02
CA TYR A 1038 4.28 -5.18 -39.68
C TYR A 1038 5.73 -5.68 -39.58
N MET A 1039 6.23 -5.77 -38.35
CA MET A 1039 7.45 -6.49 -37.98
C MET A 1039 7.07 -7.63 -37.05
N GLY A 1040 7.48 -8.85 -37.36
CA GLY A 1040 7.11 -10.03 -36.58
C GLY A 1040 7.01 -11.30 -37.44
N PRO A 1041 6.58 -12.43 -36.85
CA PRO A 1041 6.70 -13.75 -37.47
C PRO A 1041 6.03 -13.87 -38.84
N ASP A 1042 6.56 -14.75 -39.68
CA ASP A 1042 5.97 -15.06 -41.01
C ASP A 1042 4.51 -15.52 -40.92
N ALA A 1043 4.18 -16.27 -39.87
CA ALA A 1043 2.83 -16.79 -39.65
C ALA A 1043 1.77 -15.70 -39.43
N VAL A 1044 2.17 -14.49 -38.99
CA VAL A 1044 1.25 -13.36 -38.79
C VAL A 1044 0.52 -13.00 -40.09
N ALA A 1045 1.23 -12.94 -41.22
CA ALA A 1045 0.63 -12.60 -42.51
C ALA A 1045 -0.48 -13.60 -42.91
N ALA A 1046 -0.20 -14.90 -42.72
CA ALA A 1046 -1.16 -15.95 -43.03
C ALA A 1046 -2.38 -15.91 -42.09
N SER A 1047 -2.16 -15.74 -40.78
CA SER A 1047 -3.22 -15.68 -39.78
C SER A 1047 -4.14 -14.47 -39.94
N LEU A 1048 -3.60 -13.32 -40.37
CA LEU A 1048 -4.38 -12.11 -40.63
C LEU A 1048 -4.95 -12.05 -42.06
N GLY A 1049 -4.61 -13.01 -42.93
CA GLY A 1049 -5.03 -13.01 -44.34
C GLY A 1049 -4.45 -11.86 -45.17
N ILE A 1050 -3.27 -11.34 -44.81
CA ILE A 1050 -2.60 -10.23 -45.50
C ILE A 1050 -1.40 -10.70 -46.35
N SER A 1051 -0.97 -9.88 -47.30
CA SER A 1051 0.18 -10.20 -48.15
C SER A 1051 1.48 -10.32 -47.35
N SER A 1052 2.30 -11.33 -47.63
CA SER A 1052 3.64 -11.46 -47.03
C SER A 1052 4.58 -10.29 -47.36
N VAL A 1053 4.27 -9.48 -48.38
CA VAL A 1053 5.00 -8.24 -48.72
C VAL A 1053 4.82 -7.14 -47.65
N ALA A 1054 3.76 -7.23 -46.83
CA ALA A 1054 3.51 -6.34 -45.70
C ALA A 1054 4.52 -6.54 -44.56
N LYS A 1055 5.20 -7.68 -44.51
CA LYS A 1055 6.27 -7.91 -43.54
C LYS A 1055 7.50 -7.07 -43.90
N LYS A 1056 7.96 -6.23 -42.96
CA LYS A 1056 9.11 -5.32 -43.14
C LYS A 1056 10.26 -5.56 -42.17
N GLY A 1057 10.12 -6.51 -41.25
CA GLY A 1057 11.17 -6.89 -40.31
C GLY A 1057 10.70 -7.97 -39.36
N GLU A 1058 11.53 -8.23 -38.35
CA GLU A 1058 11.29 -9.23 -37.30
C GLU A 1058 11.71 -8.64 -35.95
N LEU A 1059 10.99 -9.01 -34.90
CA LEU A 1059 11.42 -8.85 -33.52
C LEU A 1059 12.11 -10.14 -33.07
N GLY A 1060 13.11 -10.04 -32.19
CA GLY A 1060 13.74 -11.21 -31.59
C GLY A 1060 12.75 -12.04 -30.78
N GLN A 1061 13.04 -13.32 -30.57
CA GLN A 1061 12.27 -14.14 -29.64
C GLN A 1061 12.36 -13.53 -28.23
N GLY A 1062 11.23 -13.35 -27.56
CA GLY A 1062 11.18 -12.69 -26.24
C GLY A 1062 11.32 -11.17 -26.27
N GLU A 1063 11.45 -10.56 -27.46
CA GLU A 1063 11.58 -9.11 -27.63
C GLU A 1063 10.19 -8.46 -27.64
N LYS A 1064 9.88 -7.72 -26.57
CA LYS A 1064 8.56 -7.12 -26.30
C LYS A 1064 8.59 -5.62 -26.60
N VAL A 1065 7.44 -5.08 -26.99
CA VAL A 1065 7.25 -3.62 -27.10
C VAL A 1065 6.47 -3.12 -25.88
N TRP A 1066 7.18 -2.41 -25.00
CA TRP A 1066 6.62 -1.82 -23.78
C TRP A 1066 6.44 -0.31 -23.87
N ALA A 1067 7.31 0.34 -24.65
CA ALA A 1067 7.34 1.77 -24.83
C ALA A 1067 6.32 2.22 -25.88
N ASP A 1068 5.66 3.35 -25.63
CA ASP A 1068 4.85 3.99 -26.65
C ASP A 1068 5.73 4.36 -27.86
N PRO A 1069 5.36 3.95 -29.08
CA PRO A 1069 6.05 4.40 -30.27
C PRO A 1069 5.88 5.91 -30.44
N VAL A 1070 6.83 6.55 -31.12
CA VAL A 1070 6.77 8.00 -31.41
C VAL A 1070 6.99 8.23 -32.88
N VAL A 1071 6.14 9.03 -33.51
CA VAL A 1071 6.23 9.36 -34.95
C VAL A 1071 6.63 10.82 -35.11
N SER A 1072 7.67 11.07 -35.91
CA SER A 1072 8.06 12.42 -36.33
C SER A 1072 8.91 12.37 -37.59
N ASN A 1073 8.86 13.42 -38.40
CA ASN A 1073 9.63 13.53 -39.65
C ASN A 1073 9.48 12.30 -40.56
N HIS A 1074 8.26 11.74 -40.61
CA HIS A 1074 7.91 10.50 -41.32
C HIS A 1074 8.75 9.28 -40.92
N ILE A 1075 9.16 9.22 -39.66
CA ILE A 1075 9.85 8.10 -39.04
C ILE A 1075 9.09 7.72 -37.78
N VAL A 1076 8.77 6.44 -37.62
CA VAL A 1076 8.33 5.87 -36.35
C VAL A 1076 9.51 5.27 -35.62
N TYR A 1077 9.70 5.70 -34.37
CA TYR A 1077 10.71 5.21 -33.43
C TYR A 1077 10.07 4.19 -32.50
N ILE A 1078 10.74 3.06 -32.32
CA ILE A 1078 10.22 1.92 -31.55
C ILE A 1078 11.33 1.44 -30.63
N ALA A 1079 11.11 1.58 -29.33
CA ALA A 1079 11.98 1.00 -28.31
C ALA A 1079 11.42 -0.35 -27.85
N THR A 1080 12.29 -1.35 -27.81
CA THR A 1080 11.94 -2.71 -27.40
C THR A 1080 12.92 -3.21 -26.35
N LEU A 1081 12.50 -4.24 -25.61
CA LEU A 1081 13.33 -4.89 -24.61
C LEU A 1081 13.10 -6.40 -24.60
N PHE A 1082 14.07 -7.13 -24.07
CA PHE A 1082 13.94 -8.57 -23.84
C PHE A 1082 13.62 -8.85 -22.37
N TYR A 1083 12.85 -9.91 -22.13
CA TYR A 1083 12.51 -10.43 -20.80
C TYR A 1083 11.59 -9.50 -19.96
N SER A 1084 11.63 -9.65 -18.63
CA SER A 1084 10.87 -8.91 -17.61
C SER A 1084 11.51 -7.55 -17.27
N ILE A 1085 10.69 -6.55 -16.88
CA ILE A 1085 11.12 -5.21 -16.47
C ILE A 1085 10.57 -4.75 -15.12
N GLU A 1086 9.52 -5.37 -14.58
CA GLU A 1086 9.00 -5.03 -13.25
C GLU A 1086 9.81 -5.64 -12.11
N ASN A 1087 10.59 -6.68 -12.37
CA ASN A 1087 11.38 -7.33 -11.33
C ASN A 1087 12.55 -6.43 -10.88
N LEU A 1088 12.50 -6.02 -9.61
CA LEU A 1088 13.51 -5.19 -8.96
C LEU A 1088 14.84 -5.92 -8.77
N ASN A 1089 14.84 -7.25 -8.72
CA ASN A 1089 16.05 -8.05 -8.67
C ASN A 1089 16.77 -7.98 -10.04
N PRO A 1090 17.86 -7.20 -10.17
CA PRO A 1090 18.58 -7.08 -11.41
C PRO A 1090 19.16 -8.44 -11.83
N CYS A 1091 19.52 -9.33 -10.92
CA CYS A 1091 20.08 -10.63 -11.31
C CYS A 1091 19.11 -11.49 -12.12
N MET A 1092 17.80 -11.25 -12.00
CA MET A 1092 16.77 -11.92 -12.79
C MET A 1092 16.50 -11.21 -14.13
N THR A 1093 17.00 -9.99 -14.30
CA THR A 1093 16.68 -9.11 -15.44
C THR A 1093 17.89 -8.63 -16.24
N LEU A 1094 19.14 -8.88 -15.82
CA LEU A 1094 20.35 -8.37 -16.52
C LEU A 1094 20.72 -9.14 -17.80
N THR A 1095 20.01 -10.22 -18.14
CA THR A 1095 20.25 -10.90 -19.42
C THR A 1095 19.55 -10.14 -20.54
N GLY A 1096 20.28 -9.72 -21.57
CA GLY A 1096 19.76 -8.99 -22.74
C GLY A 1096 19.85 -7.47 -22.65
N SER A 1097 19.77 -6.79 -23.79
CA SER A 1097 19.75 -5.32 -23.94
C SER A 1097 18.49 -4.88 -24.69
N GLY A 1098 18.11 -3.61 -24.58
CA GLY A 1098 17.04 -3.06 -25.42
C GLY A 1098 17.49 -2.88 -26.87
N LYS A 1099 16.54 -2.61 -27.75
CA LYS A 1099 16.79 -2.18 -29.11
C LYS A 1099 15.96 -0.98 -29.47
N ILE A 1100 16.54 -0.11 -30.29
CA ILE A 1100 15.83 0.98 -30.94
C ILE A 1100 15.72 0.70 -32.44
N TYR A 1101 14.51 0.83 -32.95
CA TYR A 1101 14.18 0.77 -34.37
C TYR A 1101 13.69 2.14 -34.82
N ALA A 1102 14.02 2.50 -36.07
CA ALA A 1102 13.44 3.64 -36.75
C ALA A 1102 12.96 3.17 -38.12
N ARG A 1103 11.69 3.45 -38.47
CA ARG A 1103 11.07 3.00 -39.73
C ARG A 1103 10.41 4.15 -40.47
N TYR A 1104 10.60 4.24 -41.78
CA TYR A 1104 9.91 5.24 -42.58
C TYR A 1104 8.39 4.99 -42.58
N THR A 1105 7.59 6.04 -42.46
CA THR A 1105 6.13 5.94 -42.46
C THR A 1105 5.50 6.20 -43.82
N ILE A 1106 6.23 6.86 -44.73
CA ILE A 1106 5.73 7.25 -46.06
C ILE A 1106 6.69 6.87 -47.21
N GLY A 1107 6.13 6.81 -48.42
CA GLY A 1107 6.86 6.61 -49.68
C GLY A 1107 7.20 5.16 -49.99
N ASP A 1108 8.00 4.94 -51.04
CA ASP A 1108 8.38 3.58 -51.51
C ASP A 1108 9.18 2.77 -50.47
N LYS A 1109 9.66 3.44 -49.42
CA LYS A 1109 10.41 2.85 -48.31
C LYS A 1109 9.57 2.63 -47.06
N VAL A 1110 8.24 2.73 -47.13
CA VAL A 1110 7.36 2.55 -45.97
C VAL A 1110 7.64 1.23 -45.24
N GLY A 1111 7.81 1.34 -43.92
CA GLY A 1111 8.19 0.25 -43.01
C GLY A 1111 9.64 -0.23 -43.14
N ALA A 1112 10.44 0.28 -44.07
CA ALA A 1112 11.87 -0.02 -44.14
C ALA A 1112 12.67 0.77 -43.09
N SER A 1113 13.85 0.28 -42.72
CA SER A 1113 14.69 0.95 -41.73
C SER A 1113 15.19 2.32 -42.17
N ALA A 1114 15.11 3.30 -41.26
CA ALA A 1114 15.70 4.61 -41.39
C ALA A 1114 17.13 4.68 -40.79
N LEU A 1115 17.61 3.61 -40.15
CA LEU A 1115 18.92 3.57 -39.51
C LEU A 1115 20.03 3.21 -40.50
N LEU A 1116 21.19 3.87 -40.35
CA LEU A 1116 22.39 3.66 -41.15
C LEU A 1116 23.57 3.25 -40.26
N GLY A 1117 24.24 2.16 -40.61
CA GLY A 1117 25.44 1.67 -39.93
C GLY A 1117 26.70 2.46 -40.30
N GLN A 1118 27.84 2.05 -39.76
CA GLN A 1118 29.09 2.81 -39.86
C GLN A 1118 29.63 2.93 -41.29
N THR A 1119 29.30 1.98 -42.17
CA THR A 1119 29.70 2.01 -43.59
C THR A 1119 28.63 2.59 -44.51
N GLY A 1120 27.55 3.14 -43.94
CA GLY A 1120 26.40 3.69 -44.66
C GLY A 1120 25.37 2.65 -45.11
N GLU A 1121 25.52 1.40 -44.68
CA GLU A 1121 24.58 0.31 -44.92
C GLU A 1121 23.30 0.48 -44.08
N THR A 1122 22.16 0.01 -44.59
CA THR A 1122 20.93 0.00 -43.80
C THR A 1122 21.00 -1.09 -42.73
N ILE A 1123 20.81 -0.71 -41.47
CA ILE A 1123 20.78 -1.62 -40.33
C ILE A 1123 19.36 -1.72 -39.76
N GLN A 1124 18.98 -2.85 -39.17
CA GLN A 1124 17.61 -3.05 -38.69
C GLN A 1124 17.32 -2.34 -37.37
N SER A 1125 18.28 -2.32 -36.46
CA SER A 1125 18.15 -1.75 -35.12
C SER A 1125 19.53 -1.34 -34.60
N LEU A 1126 19.54 -0.55 -33.53
CA LEU A 1126 20.70 -0.34 -32.67
C LEU A 1126 20.40 -0.93 -31.29
N TYR A 1127 21.41 -1.47 -30.63
CA TYR A 1127 21.29 -1.88 -29.23
C TYR A 1127 21.44 -0.66 -28.34
N THR A 1128 20.62 -0.59 -27.31
CA THR A 1128 20.77 0.37 -26.21
C THR A 1128 21.70 -0.22 -25.16
N LYS A 1129 22.31 0.62 -24.33
CA LYS A 1129 23.25 0.20 -23.28
C LYS A 1129 22.55 -0.75 -22.31
N GLN A 1130 21.27 -0.50 -22.00
CA GLN A 1130 20.44 -1.38 -21.19
C GLN A 1130 19.01 -1.57 -21.74
N LYS A 1131 18.10 -2.15 -20.94
CA LYS A 1131 16.69 -2.32 -21.31
C LYS A 1131 15.99 -0.96 -21.36
N VAL A 1132 15.01 -0.80 -22.25
CA VAL A 1132 14.24 0.44 -22.39
C VAL A 1132 12.76 0.14 -22.21
N ARG A 1133 12.14 0.73 -21.19
CA ARG A 1133 10.68 0.72 -21.01
C ARG A 1133 9.99 1.93 -21.62
N SER A 1134 10.73 3.02 -21.71
CA SER A 1134 10.17 4.34 -21.88
C SER A 1134 10.03 4.71 -23.35
N ALA A 1135 8.98 5.47 -23.68
CA ALA A 1135 8.88 6.11 -24.98
C ALA A 1135 10.09 7.02 -25.22
N VAL A 1136 10.54 7.08 -26.47
CA VAL A 1136 11.63 7.97 -26.86
C VAL A 1136 11.18 9.43 -26.82
N VAL A 1137 12.13 10.33 -26.62
CA VAL A 1137 11.86 11.77 -26.58
C VAL A 1137 12.62 12.47 -27.69
N LEU A 1138 11.93 13.30 -28.47
CA LEU A 1138 12.50 13.94 -29.65
C LEU A 1138 12.99 15.35 -29.30
N GLY A 1139 14.29 15.60 -29.47
CA GLY A 1139 14.88 16.92 -29.32
C GLY A 1139 14.83 17.78 -30.59
N GLU A 1140 15.42 18.95 -30.54
CA GLU A 1140 15.60 19.80 -31.70
C GLU A 1140 16.55 19.17 -32.74
N ILE A 1141 16.38 19.57 -34.00
CA ILE A 1141 17.28 19.14 -35.07
C ILE A 1141 18.56 19.97 -34.98
N GLN A 1142 19.69 19.29 -34.73
CA GLN A 1142 21.00 19.94 -34.66
C GLN A 1142 21.71 19.87 -36.01
N ALA A 1143 22.20 21.01 -36.49
CA ALA A 1143 23.02 21.10 -37.69
C ALA A 1143 24.50 20.88 -37.35
N VAL A 1144 25.05 19.74 -37.75
CA VAL A 1144 26.47 19.40 -37.53
C VAL A 1144 27.32 19.93 -38.69
N GLN A 1145 28.37 20.69 -38.38
CA GLN A 1145 29.24 21.36 -39.36
C GLN A 1145 30.64 20.77 -39.39
N GLN A 1146 31.28 20.76 -40.57
CA GLN A 1146 32.71 20.47 -40.72
C GLN A 1146 33.28 21.40 -41.81
N GLY A 1147 34.42 22.04 -41.53
CA GLY A 1147 34.97 23.14 -42.32
C GLY A 1147 34.92 22.96 -43.85
N GLY A 1148 34.14 23.81 -44.52
CA GLY A 1148 34.00 23.85 -45.97
C GLY A 1148 33.01 22.84 -46.58
N GLN A 1149 32.31 22.05 -45.77
CA GLN A 1149 31.30 21.08 -46.21
C GLN A 1149 29.87 21.52 -45.83
N PRO A 1150 28.83 21.05 -46.54
CA PRO A 1150 27.42 21.34 -46.18
C PRO A 1150 27.02 20.70 -44.85
N ALA A 1151 26.22 21.41 -44.05
CA ALA A 1151 25.70 20.90 -42.78
C ALA A 1151 24.99 19.53 -42.92
N ILE A 1152 25.15 18.67 -41.91
CA ILE A 1152 24.34 17.46 -41.75
C ILE A 1152 23.36 17.68 -40.62
N ASN A 1153 22.06 17.59 -40.92
CA ASN A 1153 21.01 17.73 -39.91
C ASN A 1153 20.78 16.40 -39.19
N LYS A 1154 20.82 16.45 -37.86
CA LYS A 1154 20.64 15.31 -36.97
C LYS A 1154 19.41 15.55 -36.08
N GLN A 1155 18.46 14.63 -36.14
CA GLN A 1155 17.40 14.55 -35.16
C GLN A 1155 17.97 13.91 -33.89
N LYS A 1156 17.93 14.62 -32.76
CA LYS A 1156 18.23 14.08 -31.43
C LYS A 1156 17.04 13.25 -30.96
N VAL A 1157 17.29 12.01 -30.54
CA VAL A 1157 16.27 11.10 -30.02
C VAL A 1157 16.80 10.54 -28.70
N PHE A 1158 16.26 11.02 -27.59
CA PHE A 1158 16.67 10.61 -26.27
C PHE A 1158 15.95 9.35 -25.83
N ILE A 1159 16.71 8.47 -25.17
CA ILE A 1159 16.31 7.14 -24.76
C ILE A 1159 16.70 7.01 -23.29
N GLN A 1160 15.71 6.70 -22.47
CA GLN A 1160 15.91 6.45 -21.05
C GLN A 1160 16.01 4.95 -20.81
N ASP A 1161 17.14 4.53 -20.27
CA ASP A 1161 17.43 3.13 -19.95
C ASP A 1161 16.88 2.74 -18.58
N TYR A 1162 16.82 1.42 -18.33
CA TYR A 1162 16.16 0.82 -17.17
C TYR A 1162 16.98 0.89 -15.88
N THR A 1163 18.28 0.56 -15.90
CA THR A 1163 19.14 0.64 -14.69
C THR A 1163 20.49 1.29 -14.95
N ALA A 1164 21.10 1.85 -13.91
CA ALA A 1164 22.52 2.21 -13.93
C ALA A 1164 23.33 1.13 -13.18
N PRO A 1165 24.53 0.76 -13.68
CA PRO A 1165 25.46 -0.06 -12.92
C PRO A 1165 25.94 0.65 -11.63
N ALA A 1166 26.32 -0.12 -10.62
CA ALA A 1166 26.85 0.45 -9.39
C ALA A 1166 28.15 1.25 -9.66
N GLY A 1167 28.19 2.51 -9.21
CA GLY A 1167 29.38 3.36 -9.27
C GLY A 1167 29.52 4.27 -10.50
N GLU A 1168 28.55 4.33 -11.42
CA GLU A 1168 28.60 5.21 -12.61
C GLU A 1168 28.27 6.70 -12.33
N GLY A 1169 28.16 7.09 -11.05
CA GLY A 1169 27.74 8.42 -10.61
C GLY A 1169 26.23 8.52 -10.36
N PRO A 1170 25.74 9.64 -9.80
CA PRO A 1170 24.35 9.81 -9.38
C PRO A 1170 23.49 10.28 -10.57
N GLU A 1171 23.53 9.59 -11.71
CA GLU A 1171 22.88 10.08 -12.93
C GLU A 1171 22.13 8.94 -13.64
N PRO A 1172 20.92 9.23 -14.15
CA PRO A 1172 20.07 8.22 -14.74
C PRO A 1172 20.66 7.74 -16.07
N PRO A 1173 20.51 6.45 -16.37
CA PRO A 1173 21.09 5.86 -17.58
C PRO A 1173 20.36 6.44 -18.81
N SER A 1174 21.04 7.31 -19.56
CA SER A 1174 20.41 8.09 -20.64
C SER A 1174 21.28 8.09 -21.89
N GLU A 1175 20.68 7.78 -23.03
CA GLU A 1175 21.34 7.75 -24.33
C GLU A 1175 20.68 8.73 -25.31
N VAL A 1176 21.45 9.21 -26.29
CA VAL A 1176 20.96 9.96 -27.43
C VAL A 1176 21.28 9.21 -28.72
N LEU A 1177 20.23 8.90 -29.48
CA LEU A 1177 20.33 8.47 -30.87
C LEU A 1177 20.31 9.72 -31.77
N ALA A 1178 21.40 9.93 -32.51
CA ALA A 1178 21.50 10.97 -33.54
C ALA A 1178 21.29 10.35 -34.93
N ILE A 1179 20.11 10.60 -35.52
CA ILE A 1179 19.74 10.10 -36.84
C ILE A 1179 19.74 11.22 -37.88
N SER A 1180 20.31 10.95 -39.04
CA SER A 1180 20.33 11.93 -40.14
C SER A 1180 18.95 12.07 -40.75
N VAL A 1181 18.44 13.29 -40.81
CA VAL A 1181 17.16 13.62 -41.43
C VAL A 1181 17.36 14.58 -42.60
N GLN A 1182 16.50 14.51 -43.60
CA GLN A 1182 16.49 15.56 -44.63
C GLN A 1182 15.95 16.84 -43.98
N ALA A 1183 16.57 17.99 -44.25
CA ALA A 1183 15.89 19.26 -44.01
C ALA A 1183 14.67 19.32 -44.93
N SER A 1184 13.53 18.83 -44.45
CA SER A 1184 12.25 19.26 -44.97
C SER A 1184 12.17 20.77 -44.74
N LYS A 1185 11.72 21.48 -45.77
CA LYS A 1185 11.42 22.91 -45.75
C LYS A 1185 10.77 23.29 -44.42
N LEU A 1186 11.27 24.36 -43.81
CA LEU A 1186 10.67 25.12 -42.70
C LEU A 1186 9.41 24.45 -42.13
N LEU A 1187 9.58 23.56 -41.15
CA LEU A 1187 8.44 23.12 -40.35
C LEU A 1187 8.08 24.34 -39.49
N ILE A 1188 7.07 25.10 -39.91
CA ILE A 1188 6.58 26.26 -39.17
C ILE A 1188 6.00 25.69 -37.88
N LYS A 1189 6.80 25.66 -36.81
CA LYS A 1189 6.32 25.30 -35.47
C LYS A 1189 5.43 26.42 -34.94
N GLN A 1190 5.69 27.66 -35.36
CA GLN A 1190 5.00 28.86 -34.87
C GLN A 1190 4.89 29.95 -35.95
N TRP A 1191 3.78 30.68 -36.00
CA TRP A 1191 3.69 31.91 -36.80
C TRP A 1191 4.67 33.01 -36.34
N ARG A 1192 5.08 33.00 -35.05
CA ARG A 1192 6.08 33.93 -34.50
C ARG A 1192 7.52 33.68 -34.99
N GLU A 1193 7.90 32.43 -35.28
CA GLU A 1193 9.21 32.12 -35.87
C GLU A 1193 9.34 32.72 -37.27
N ILE A 1194 8.27 32.66 -38.08
CA ILE A 1194 8.23 33.32 -39.39
C ILE A 1194 8.42 34.84 -39.23
N TYR A 1195 7.75 35.45 -38.24
CA TYR A 1195 7.83 36.90 -38.05
C TYR A 1195 9.22 37.38 -37.59
N ARG A 1196 9.97 36.54 -36.85
CA ARG A 1196 11.37 36.78 -36.46
C ARG A 1196 12.38 36.53 -37.59
N ILE A 1197 12.05 35.67 -38.57
CA ILE A 1197 12.90 35.38 -39.74
C ILE A 1197 12.69 36.43 -40.86
N ILE A 1198 11.49 37.04 -40.94
CA ILE A 1198 11.13 38.03 -41.98
C ILE A 1198 11.49 39.48 -41.59
N ARG A 1199 11.73 39.77 -40.30
CA ARG A 1199 12.29 41.05 -39.84
C ARG A 1199 13.79 40.93 -39.62
#